data_AF-A0A1Y2Q2J3-F1
#
_entry.id   AF-A0A1Y2Q2J3-F1
#
_cell.length_a   1.000
_cell.length_b   1.000
_cell.length_c   1.000
_cell.angle_alpha   90.00
_cell.angle_beta   90.00
_cell.angle_gamma   90.00
#
_symmetry.space_group_name_H-M   'P 1'
#
loop_
_entity.id
_entity.type
_entity.pdbx_description
1 polymer ?
#
loop_
_entity_poly.entity_id
_entity_poly.type
_entity_poly.pdbx_seq_one_letter_code
_entity_poly.pdbx_strand_id
1 'polypeptide(L)'
;MSGRCKGAAVLCALGLMVTLVARADPSPYVDREIEGLPADPVAADPAEAPYNAEGWPRFLRLDARLGTQPFDPERQARLGYSVFGLIETPNHGSLSVDGSITPGSSLSTLALRQRNLPLDGGWLVSSELGVIDQPAPSILNLPSRVFVPSSVIRGASTDWRQADGRWLLQASTGQPGFLEVLPAEGFRQLPGTRQRLAAQWRLGDVPADPLSLRLPGFTLAWQQESARGVQPFQGLASGLTTDADSRLAALRHESMDGRRRVQGQWIDTRSRGSTAQGWWLDGELDEGPWRHGGGAYRFDPGLSWAEKPLANNLQGLYARTAWRSRQWSADGSLDLLQDIEGSRRRGYFLTGNGRWRLSATDNLGLGTALRSLGGRDWSHYLDWRSVNALGVAGARLEVAGGDNQPGRRQVTVDQEWPVPKGAQFGTSLGLGQQAADARSGTPAERFLTLALSGSMPLTRLASVRGNFQSERSSSGQERYALNLGGSWRLSARWSVEGYFNRLIGRARQVLILDPLAPPPDPITTVADRSFFVLLRFEDTAGSRDVPLGGKPNEGGGTVRGTVFFDANRSGVQEASERGVAGVTVFLDNRYSVRTDDQGRFEFPFVGPGPRAVTVRNDSLPLPWTVVDDGQIRLDVRVRETTTLSFPVQRSD
;
A
#
# COMPACT_ATOMS: atom_id res chain seq x y z
N MET A 1 -52.75 -6.68 38.95
CA MET A 1 -53.27 -5.86 37.84
C MET A 1 -52.77 -4.43 38.03
N SER A 2 -52.11 -3.88 37.01
CA SER A 2 -51.84 -2.45 36.67
C SER A 2 -51.49 -1.45 37.80
N GLY A 3 -50.43 -0.63 37.74
CA GLY A 3 -49.44 -0.39 36.70
C GLY A 3 -48.70 0.95 36.92
N ARG A 4 -47.49 0.99 36.34
CA ARG A 4 -46.70 2.15 35.85
C ARG A 4 -45.81 2.96 36.81
N CYS A 5 -44.52 2.70 36.60
CA CYS A 5 -43.34 3.51 36.89
C CYS A 5 -43.35 4.91 36.26
N LYS A 6 -42.82 5.89 36.99
CA LYS A 6 -41.99 7.01 36.48
C LYS A 6 -40.96 7.36 37.56
N GLY A 7 -39.68 7.32 37.21
CA GLY A 7 -38.59 7.70 38.10
C GLY A 7 -37.35 8.02 37.28
N ALA A 8 -37.25 9.29 36.87
CA ALA A 8 -36.08 9.88 36.26
C ALA A 8 -35.71 11.11 37.09
N ALA A 9 -34.49 11.14 37.62
CA ALA A 9 -33.69 12.31 38.00
C ALA A 9 -32.75 11.95 39.17
N VAL A 10 -31.46 11.75 38.90
CA VAL A 10 -30.34 12.26 39.73
C VAL A 10 -29.09 12.25 38.84
N LEU A 11 -28.69 13.42 38.32
CA LEU A 11 -27.30 13.71 37.99
C LEU A 11 -27.12 15.23 37.95
N CYS A 12 -26.74 15.81 39.08
CA CYS A 12 -26.33 17.19 39.19
C CYS A 12 -25.35 17.30 40.35
N ALA A 13 -24.07 17.51 40.07
CA ALA A 13 -23.10 18.22 40.91
C ALA A 13 -21.67 18.01 40.38
N LEU A 14 -21.20 18.95 39.55
CA LEU A 14 -19.81 19.45 39.61
C LEU A 14 -19.76 20.73 38.77
N GLY A 15 -19.99 21.85 39.46
CA GLY A 15 -19.86 23.18 38.89
C GLY A 15 -18.38 23.56 38.77
N LEU A 16 -17.99 23.99 37.58
CA LEU A 16 -16.79 24.79 37.36
C LEU A 16 -17.27 26.17 36.92
N MET A 17 -16.99 27.19 37.73
CA MET A 17 -17.23 28.59 37.39
C MET A 17 -16.49 28.92 36.09
N VAL A 18 -17.23 29.28 35.05
CA VAL A 18 -16.68 29.97 33.87
C VAL A 18 -16.85 31.47 34.12
N THR A 19 -15.77 32.14 34.45
CA THR A 19 -15.68 33.60 34.38
C THR A 19 -15.75 34.01 32.92
N LEU A 20 -16.83 34.70 32.53
CA LEU A 20 -16.97 35.37 31.25
C LEU A 20 -15.93 36.50 31.17
N VAL A 21 -14.82 36.26 30.47
CA VAL A 21 -13.93 37.34 30.03
C VAL A 21 -14.56 38.00 28.81
N ALA A 22 -14.72 39.33 28.89
CA ALA A 22 -15.26 40.16 27.84
C ALA A 22 -14.45 40.01 26.54
N ARG A 23 -15.20 39.94 25.43
CA ARG A 23 -14.72 39.78 24.06
C ARG A 23 -13.96 41.04 23.65
N ALA A 24 -12.66 40.93 23.43
CA ALA A 24 -11.89 41.97 22.74
C ALA A 24 -12.27 41.95 21.24
N ASP A 25 -12.53 43.12 20.66
CA ASP A 25 -12.81 43.26 19.24
C ASP A 25 -11.67 42.67 18.38
N PRO A 26 -11.97 41.94 17.29
CA PRO A 26 -10.93 41.45 16.40
C PRO A 26 -10.29 42.65 15.70
N SER A 27 -9.01 42.91 16.01
CA SER A 27 -8.17 43.79 15.21
C SER A 27 -8.25 43.36 13.73
N PRO A 28 -8.43 44.29 12.78
CA PRO A 28 -8.53 43.96 11.36
C PRO A 28 -7.31 43.14 10.93
N TYR A 29 -7.55 42.10 10.12
CA TYR A 29 -6.52 41.27 9.52
C TYR A 29 -5.58 42.16 8.71
N VAL A 30 -4.36 42.32 9.20
CA VAL A 30 -3.25 42.93 8.46
C VAL A 30 -2.46 41.79 7.88
N ASP A 31 -2.52 41.64 6.56
CA ASP A 31 -1.60 40.79 5.83
C ASP A 31 -0.19 41.35 6.05
N ARG A 32 0.64 40.58 6.76
CA ARG A 32 2.05 40.88 6.95
C ARG A 32 2.82 39.82 6.19
N GLU A 33 2.85 39.94 4.87
CA GLU A 33 4.00 39.44 4.12
C GLU A 33 5.24 40.11 4.73
N ILE A 34 6.07 39.32 5.41
CA ILE A 34 7.37 39.78 5.87
C ILE A 34 8.27 39.78 4.63
N GLU A 35 8.18 40.84 3.82
CA GLU A 35 9.24 41.16 2.85
C GLU A 35 10.54 41.41 3.62
N GLY A 36 11.61 40.70 3.24
CA GLY A 36 12.95 40.95 3.76
C GLY A 36 13.43 40.04 4.89
N LEU A 37 12.81 38.88 5.13
CA LEU A 37 13.56 37.80 5.77
C LEU A 37 14.71 37.42 4.82
N PRO A 38 15.99 37.51 5.23
CA PRO A 38 17.04 36.84 4.48
C PRO A 38 16.60 35.39 4.36
N ALA A 39 16.64 34.83 3.14
CA ALA A 39 16.49 33.39 2.98
C ALA A 39 17.40 32.77 4.04
N ASP A 40 16.83 31.96 4.94
CA ASP A 40 17.64 31.13 5.84
C ASP A 40 18.73 30.57 4.93
N PRO A 41 20.02 30.84 5.19
CA PRO A 41 21.05 30.31 4.33
C PRO A 41 20.76 28.81 4.31
N VAL A 42 20.42 28.31 3.13
CA VAL A 42 20.49 26.88 2.84
C VAL A 42 21.96 26.61 3.00
N ALA A 43 22.38 26.41 4.26
CA ALA A 43 23.67 25.90 4.59
C ALA A 43 23.64 24.56 3.88
N ALA A 44 24.25 24.52 2.69
CA ALA A 44 24.43 23.31 1.92
C ALA A 44 24.87 22.27 2.94
N ASP A 45 24.04 21.25 3.14
CA ASP A 45 24.34 20.23 4.12
C ASP A 45 25.69 19.66 3.68
N PRO A 46 26.77 19.79 4.46
CA PRO A 46 28.07 19.28 4.04
C PRO A 46 28.04 17.75 3.82
N ALA A 47 26.94 17.09 4.20
CA ALA A 47 26.64 15.69 3.91
C ALA A 47 25.80 15.44 2.63
N GLU A 48 25.40 16.44 1.84
CA GLU A 48 24.73 16.23 0.54
C GLU A 48 25.74 16.34 -0.61
N ALA A 49 26.11 15.21 -1.20
CA ALA A 49 26.84 15.20 -2.47
C ALA A 49 25.92 15.71 -3.60
N PRO A 50 26.45 16.47 -4.58
CA PRO A 50 25.65 16.95 -5.71
C PRO A 50 25.02 15.77 -6.47
N TYR A 51 23.75 15.90 -6.83
CA TYR A 51 23.00 14.86 -7.52
C TYR A 51 23.57 14.62 -8.93
N ASN A 52 23.91 13.38 -9.24
CA ASN A 52 24.35 13.00 -10.58
C ASN A 52 23.12 12.74 -11.48
N ALA A 53 22.81 13.67 -12.38
CA ALA A 53 21.70 13.51 -13.33
C ALA A 53 22.05 12.70 -14.59
N GLU A 54 23.30 12.27 -14.78
CA GLU A 54 23.73 11.60 -16.01
C GLU A 54 23.21 10.16 -16.14
N GLY A 55 22.70 9.86 -17.32
CA GLY A 55 22.23 8.53 -17.71
C GLY A 55 20.84 8.19 -17.15
N TRP A 56 20.51 6.91 -17.21
CA TRP A 56 19.19 6.43 -16.79
C TRP A 56 18.99 6.51 -15.27
N PRO A 57 17.74 6.78 -14.82
CA PRO A 57 17.39 6.77 -13.41
C PRO A 57 17.75 5.44 -12.80
N ARG A 58 18.52 5.48 -11.71
CA ARG A 58 19.02 4.31 -11.03
C ARG A 58 19.12 4.53 -9.52
N PHE A 59 18.95 3.44 -8.79
CA PHE A 59 19.06 3.38 -7.35
C PHE A 59 19.75 2.09 -6.94
N LEU A 60 20.67 2.17 -5.99
CA LEU A 60 21.33 1.02 -5.37
C LEU A 60 21.32 1.18 -3.86
N ARG A 61 20.91 0.12 -3.16
CA ARG A 61 21.00 -0.02 -1.71
C ARG A 61 21.69 -1.33 -1.36
N LEU A 62 22.71 -1.24 -0.53
CA LEU A 62 23.42 -2.38 0.04
C LEU A 62 23.34 -2.28 1.56
N ASP A 63 22.86 -3.34 2.18
CA ASP A 63 22.66 -3.42 3.62
C ASP A 63 23.51 -4.57 4.18
N ALA A 64 24.26 -4.30 5.24
CA ALA A 64 24.93 -5.30 6.06
C ALA A 64 24.36 -5.24 7.47
N ARG A 65 23.76 -6.33 7.93
CA ARG A 65 23.06 -6.40 9.21
C ARG A 65 23.69 -7.43 10.13
N LEU A 66 24.08 -7.02 11.32
CA LEU A 66 24.51 -7.89 12.41
C LEU A 66 23.41 -7.91 13.46
N GLY A 67 22.92 -9.07 13.85
CA GLY A 67 21.89 -9.14 14.90
C GLY A 67 21.55 -10.54 15.35
N THR A 68 20.70 -10.63 16.37
CA THR A 68 20.14 -11.89 16.84
C THR A 68 18.71 -12.04 16.33
N GLN A 69 18.29 -13.29 16.16
CA GLN A 69 16.92 -13.65 15.82
C GLN A 69 15.98 -13.32 16.98
N PRO A 70 14.79 -12.73 16.74
CA PRO A 70 13.73 -12.67 17.73
C PRO A 70 13.36 -14.10 18.18
N PHE A 71 13.25 -14.30 19.49
CA PHE A 71 12.91 -15.56 20.13
C PHE A 71 13.91 -16.70 19.91
N ASP A 72 15.16 -16.41 19.52
CA ASP A 72 16.21 -17.42 19.41
C ASP A 72 16.78 -17.82 20.78
N PRO A 73 16.58 -19.09 21.20
CA PRO A 73 17.09 -19.58 22.47
C PRO A 73 18.63 -19.68 22.49
N GLU A 74 19.29 -19.82 21.34
CA GLU A 74 20.75 -19.96 21.23
C GLU A 74 21.49 -18.63 21.33
N ARG A 75 20.78 -17.50 21.17
CA ARG A 75 21.31 -16.13 21.27
C ARG A 75 22.48 -15.86 20.32
N GLN A 76 22.47 -16.49 19.15
CA GLN A 76 23.58 -16.36 18.22
C GLN A 76 23.45 -15.07 17.41
N ALA A 77 24.50 -14.24 17.44
CA ALA A 77 24.60 -13.12 16.53
C ALA A 77 24.96 -13.65 15.13
N ARG A 78 24.18 -13.24 14.14
CA ARG A 78 24.38 -13.61 12.73
C ARG A 78 24.57 -12.35 11.91
N LEU A 79 25.27 -12.51 10.79
CA LEU A 79 25.42 -11.48 9.78
C LEU A 79 24.46 -11.79 8.63
N GLY A 80 23.84 -10.76 8.06
CA GLY A 80 22.99 -10.86 6.88
C GLY A 80 23.30 -9.72 5.94
N TYR A 81 23.16 -9.97 4.64
CA TYR A 81 23.36 -9.00 3.59
C TYR A 81 22.08 -8.88 2.78
N SER A 82 21.73 -7.67 2.36
CA SER A 82 20.69 -7.47 1.36
C SER A 82 21.09 -6.45 0.30
N VAL A 83 20.53 -6.63 -0.88
CA VAL A 83 20.72 -5.77 -2.03
C VAL A 83 19.36 -5.38 -2.58
N PHE A 84 19.19 -4.10 -2.88
CA PHE A 84 18.11 -3.62 -3.72
C PHE A 84 18.70 -2.71 -4.79
N GLY A 85 18.45 -3.02 -6.05
CA GLY A 85 18.90 -2.23 -7.18
C GLY A 85 17.75 -2.01 -8.15
N LEU A 86 17.64 -0.82 -8.73
CA LEU A 86 16.66 -0.52 -9.76
C LEU A 86 17.28 0.38 -10.82
N ILE A 87 16.91 0.13 -12.08
CA ILE A 87 17.23 0.98 -13.22
C ILE A 87 15.97 1.14 -14.09
N GLU A 88 15.64 2.38 -14.43
CA GLU A 88 14.52 2.68 -15.33
C GLU A 88 15.06 2.92 -16.73
N THR A 89 14.58 2.14 -17.68
CA THR A 89 15.00 2.27 -19.07
C THR A 89 13.89 2.93 -19.89
N PRO A 90 14.21 3.71 -20.94
CA PRO A 90 13.19 4.32 -21.79
C PRO A 90 12.26 3.30 -22.47
N ASN A 91 12.81 2.14 -22.86
CA ASN A 91 12.13 1.16 -23.74
C ASN A 91 11.90 -0.23 -23.16
N HIS A 92 12.45 -0.56 -21.98
CA HIS A 92 12.31 -1.88 -21.35
C HIS A 92 11.61 -1.83 -19.99
N GLY A 93 11.05 -0.68 -19.64
CA GLY A 93 10.46 -0.44 -18.33
C GLY A 93 11.52 -0.35 -17.23
N SER A 94 11.13 -0.63 -15.99
CA SER A 94 12.05 -0.66 -14.85
C SER A 94 12.53 -2.09 -14.58
N LEU A 95 13.83 -2.27 -14.44
CA LEU A 95 14.45 -3.52 -14.01
C LEU A 95 14.92 -3.36 -12.56
N SER A 96 14.61 -4.32 -11.71
CA SER A 96 15.07 -4.32 -10.33
C SER A 96 15.46 -5.69 -9.82
N VAL A 97 16.41 -5.70 -8.89
CA VAL A 97 16.81 -6.85 -8.09
C VAL A 97 16.59 -6.52 -6.62
N ASP A 98 16.06 -7.49 -5.89
CA ASP A 98 15.85 -7.41 -4.45
C ASP A 98 16.19 -8.77 -3.87
N GLY A 99 17.03 -8.84 -2.86
CA GLY A 99 17.39 -10.12 -2.28
C GLY A 99 18.21 -10.00 -1.03
N SER A 100 18.19 -11.08 -0.24
CA SER A 100 18.96 -11.17 0.97
C SER A 100 19.46 -12.57 1.25
N ILE A 101 20.60 -12.60 1.93
CA ILE A 101 21.28 -13.83 2.32
C ILE A 101 21.84 -13.69 3.72
N THR A 102 21.70 -14.75 4.51
CA THR A 102 22.34 -14.90 5.80
C THR A 102 23.31 -16.09 5.69
N PRO A 103 24.63 -15.85 5.64
CA PRO A 103 25.62 -16.92 5.54
C PRO A 103 25.43 -18.00 6.61
N GLY A 104 25.54 -19.27 6.21
CA GLY A 104 25.27 -20.41 7.10
C GLY A 104 23.78 -20.76 7.28
N SER A 105 22.87 -19.96 6.73
CA SER A 105 21.45 -20.31 6.62
C SER A 105 21.12 -20.84 5.22
N SER A 106 20.20 -21.80 5.14
CA SER A 106 19.58 -22.21 3.87
C SER A 106 18.48 -21.23 3.41
N LEU A 107 18.12 -20.27 4.26
CA LEU A 107 17.08 -19.29 4.00
C LEU A 107 17.67 -18.07 3.30
N SER A 108 17.13 -17.78 2.11
CA SER A 108 17.49 -16.61 1.31
C SER A 108 16.30 -16.17 0.48
N THR A 109 16.33 -14.90 0.08
CA THR A 109 15.40 -14.32 -0.88
C THR A 109 16.18 -13.78 -2.07
N LEU A 110 15.55 -13.86 -3.24
CA LEU A 110 15.98 -13.16 -4.44
C LEU A 110 14.72 -12.96 -5.27
N ALA A 111 14.55 -11.76 -5.80
CA ALA A 111 13.48 -11.37 -6.68
C ALA A 111 14.05 -10.46 -7.77
N LEU A 112 13.85 -10.86 -9.02
CA LEU A 112 14.14 -10.09 -10.21
C LEU A 112 12.82 -9.62 -10.78
N ARG A 113 12.69 -8.32 -11.05
CA ARG A 113 11.44 -7.74 -11.54
C ARG A 113 11.71 -6.86 -12.74
N GLN A 114 10.98 -7.11 -13.81
CA GLN A 114 10.79 -6.19 -14.92
C GLN A 114 9.37 -5.64 -14.82
N ARG A 115 9.21 -4.31 -14.76
CA ARG A 115 7.87 -3.70 -14.69
C ARG A 115 7.66 -2.72 -15.83
N ASN A 116 6.43 -2.72 -16.35
CA ASN A 116 5.98 -1.80 -17.39
C ASN A 116 6.83 -1.83 -18.68
N LEU A 117 7.21 -3.02 -19.15
CA LEU A 117 7.78 -3.18 -20.49
C LEU A 117 6.74 -2.77 -21.54
N PRO A 118 6.97 -1.69 -22.32
CA PRO A 118 6.07 -1.29 -23.38
C PRO A 118 6.15 -2.24 -24.57
N LEU A 119 4.99 -2.71 -25.01
CA LEU A 119 4.77 -3.47 -26.24
C LEU A 119 3.82 -2.67 -27.16
N ASP A 120 3.79 -3.05 -28.44
CA ASP A 120 2.88 -2.45 -29.41
C ASP A 120 1.40 -2.65 -29.01
N GLY A 121 0.52 -1.79 -29.52
CA GLY A 121 -0.91 -1.82 -29.20
C GLY A 121 -1.25 -1.30 -27.79
N GLY A 122 -0.31 -0.61 -27.13
CA GLY A 122 -0.52 -0.04 -25.80
C GLY A 122 -0.48 -1.07 -24.67
N TRP A 123 0.12 -2.24 -24.91
CA TRP A 123 0.31 -3.26 -23.89
C TRP A 123 1.54 -2.94 -23.03
N LEU A 124 1.39 -3.18 -21.73
CA LEU A 124 2.45 -3.06 -20.74
C LEU A 124 2.58 -4.41 -20.04
N VAL A 125 3.78 -4.98 -20.09
CA VAL A 125 4.08 -6.28 -19.48
C VAL A 125 4.96 -6.08 -18.25
N SER A 126 4.61 -6.73 -17.16
CA SER A 126 5.49 -6.89 -16.00
C SER A 126 5.74 -8.37 -15.77
N SER A 127 6.96 -8.72 -15.39
CA SER A 127 7.38 -10.09 -15.14
C SER A 127 8.23 -10.10 -13.88
N GLU A 128 7.95 -11.02 -12.98
CA GLU A 128 8.72 -11.20 -11.75
C GLU A 128 9.19 -12.66 -11.63
N LEU A 129 10.40 -12.85 -11.10
CA LEU A 129 11.01 -14.16 -10.87
C LEU A 129 11.68 -14.17 -9.50
N GLY A 130 11.47 -15.23 -8.72
CA GLY A 130 12.05 -15.39 -7.39
C GLY A 130 11.00 -15.42 -6.29
N VAL A 131 11.28 -14.80 -5.14
CA VAL A 131 10.34 -14.71 -4.01
C VAL A 131 9.40 -13.52 -4.23
N ILE A 132 8.15 -13.81 -4.57
CA ILE A 132 7.17 -12.82 -5.04
C ILE A 132 5.80 -13.05 -4.41
N ASP A 133 5.03 -11.98 -4.28
CA ASP A 133 3.61 -12.07 -4.01
C ASP A 133 2.85 -12.47 -5.28
N GLN A 134 1.90 -13.37 -5.15
CA GLN A 134 1.04 -13.71 -6.28
C GLN A 134 0.12 -12.53 -6.62
N PRO A 135 0.13 -12.04 -7.88
CA PRO A 135 -0.71 -10.92 -8.28
C PRO A 135 -2.20 -11.28 -8.22
N ALA A 136 -3.03 -10.27 -8.06
CA ALA A 136 -4.49 -10.38 -8.10
C ALA A 136 -5.10 -9.14 -8.79
N PRO A 137 -6.24 -9.30 -9.47
CA PRO A 137 -6.97 -8.19 -10.08
C PRO A 137 -7.27 -7.07 -9.12
N SER A 138 -7.13 -5.82 -9.59
CA SER A 138 -7.31 -4.62 -8.76
C SER A 138 -8.65 -4.55 -8.03
N ILE A 139 -9.77 -4.95 -8.68
CA ILE A 139 -11.09 -4.90 -8.03
C ILE A 139 -11.28 -5.98 -6.95
N LEU A 140 -10.46 -7.03 -6.95
CA LEU A 140 -10.48 -8.09 -5.94
C LEU A 140 -9.64 -7.73 -4.69
N ASN A 141 -8.79 -6.71 -4.79
CA ASN A 141 -7.99 -6.17 -3.68
C ASN A 141 -8.64 -4.95 -3.00
N LEU A 142 -9.85 -4.56 -3.43
CA LEU A 142 -10.54 -3.43 -2.82
C LEU A 142 -10.95 -3.74 -1.38
N PRO A 143 -10.95 -2.75 -0.47
CA PRO A 143 -11.40 -2.95 0.90
C PRO A 143 -12.85 -3.45 0.93
N SER A 144 -13.05 -4.71 1.29
CA SER A 144 -14.34 -5.36 1.43
C SER A 144 -14.52 -5.85 2.88
N ARG A 145 -15.74 -6.28 3.22
CA ARG A 145 -15.99 -6.93 4.51
C ARG A 145 -15.41 -8.35 4.57
N VAL A 146 -15.04 -8.92 3.41
CA VAL A 146 -14.65 -10.33 3.21
C VAL A 146 -13.24 -10.39 2.62
N PHE A 147 -12.28 -10.89 3.39
CA PHE A 147 -10.88 -10.95 2.98
C PHE A 147 -10.54 -12.26 2.26
N VAL A 148 -10.02 -12.19 1.03
CA VAL A 148 -9.47 -13.35 0.32
C VAL A 148 -7.94 -13.34 0.47
N PRO A 149 -7.32 -14.41 0.99
CA PRO A 149 -5.89 -14.41 1.30
C PRO A 149 -5.01 -14.46 0.05
N SER A 150 -3.89 -13.74 0.08
CA SER A 150 -2.81 -13.83 -0.92
C SER A 150 -1.77 -14.87 -0.51
N SER A 151 -0.85 -15.21 -1.43
CA SER A 151 0.26 -16.15 -1.18
C SER A 151 1.57 -15.57 -1.66
N VAL A 152 2.62 -15.76 -0.86
CA VAL A 152 4.01 -15.60 -1.30
C VAL A 152 4.47 -16.92 -1.92
N ILE A 153 5.13 -16.85 -3.06
CA ILE A 153 5.71 -18.00 -3.74
C ILE A 153 7.18 -17.74 -4.07
N ARG A 154 7.99 -18.80 -4.15
CA ARG A 154 9.23 -18.80 -4.93
C ARG A 154 8.90 -19.35 -6.31
N GLY A 155 8.88 -18.49 -7.32
CA GLY A 155 8.40 -18.85 -8.65
C GLY A 155 8.46 -17.68 -9.62
N ALA A 156 7.52 -17.63 -10.57
CA ALA A 156 7.44 -16.58 -11.56
C ALA A 156 6.01 -16.04 -11.68
N SER A 157 5.88 -14.78 -12.06
CA SER A 157 4.61 -14.16 -12.46
C SER A 157 4.78 -13.31 -13.71
N THR A 158 3.67 -13.09 -14.40
CA THR A 158 3.56 -12.11 -15.48
C THR A 158 2.21 -11.41 -15.43
N ASP A 159 2.22 -10.11 -15.67
CA ASP A 159 1.08 -9.21 -15.65
C ASP A 159 1.05 -8.42 -16.96
N TRP A 160 -0.02 -8.60 -17.74
CA TRP A 160 -0.21 -7.94 -19.02
C TRP A 160 -1.39 -6.98 -18.88
N ARG A 161 -1.15 -5.69 -19.05
CA ARG A 161 -2.20 -4.68 -18.94
C ARG A 161 -2.22 -3.78 -20.16
N GLN A 162 -3.40 -3.35 -20.55
CA GLN A 162 -3.53 -2.30 -21.55
C GLN A 162 -3.39 -0.92 -20.87
N ALA A 163 -2.71 0.03 -21.52
CA ALA A 163 -2.44 1.36 -20.95
C ALA A 163 -3.73 2.16 -20.65
N ASP A 164 -4.82 1.86 -21.34
CA ASP A 164 -6.15 2.41 -21.13
C ASP A 164 -6.92 1.76 -19.95
N GLY A 165 -6.34 0.72 -19.33
CA GLY A 165 -6.91 -0.01 -18.21
C GLY A 165 -8.08 -0.93 -18.56
N ARG A 166 -8.33 -1.20 -19.86
CA ARG A 166 -9.43 -2.06 -20.31
C ARG A 166 -9.19 -3.52 -19.95
N TRP A 167 -7.98 -4.03 -20.18
CA TRP A 167 -7.60 -5.41 -19.91
C TRP A 167 -6.46 -5.49 -18.91
N LEU A 168 -6.54 -6.48 -18.04
CA LEU A 168 -5.46 -6.96 -17.19
C LEU A 168 -5.51 -8.48 -17.17
N LEU A 169 -4.44 -9.15 -17.57
CA LEU A 169 -4.27 -10.59 -17.58
C LEU A 169 -3.07 -10.93 -16.70
N GLN A 170 -3.20 -11.93 -15.84
CA GLN A 170 -2.17 -12.26 -14.85
C GLN A 170 -2.01 -13.76 -14.78
N ALA A 171 -0.76 -14.21 -14.65
CA ALA A 171 -0.43 -15.60 -14.41
C ALA A 171 0.72 -15.69 -13.42
N SER A 172 0.70 -16.67 -12.53
CA SER A 172 1.83 -17.00 -11.66
C SER A 172 1.90 -18.47 -11.35
N THR A 173 3.11 -18.95 -11.07
CA THR A 173 3.39 -20.33 -10.70
C THR A 173 4.61 -20.40 -9.80
N GLY A 174 4.56 -21.20 -8.74
CA GLY A 174 5.70 -21.36 -7.85
C GLY A 174 5.43 -22.24 -6.64
N GLN A 175 6.47 -22.41 -5.83
CA GLN A 175 6.38 -23.12 -4.56
C GLN A 175 5.94 -22.16 -3.46
N PRO A 176 4.89 -22.48 -2.68
CA PRO A 176 4.45 -21.63 -1.58
C PRO A 176 5.49 -21.59 -0.46
N GLY A 177 5.40 -20.56 0.36
CA GLY A 177 6.21 -20.45 1.56
C GLY A 177 5.83 -19.21 2.34
N PHE A 178 6.67 -18.88 3.30
CA PHE A 178 6.55 -17.65 4.08
C PHE A 178 7.91 -17.03 4.33
N LEU A 179 7.88 -15.73 4.57
CA LEU A 179 9.06 -14.94 4.86
C LEU A 179 9.39 -15.04 6.34
N GLU A 180 10.67 -15.24 6.63
CA GLU A 180 11.25 -15.21 7.96
C GLU A 180 12.27 -14.08 8.01
N VAL A 181 12.42 -13.44 9.16
CA VAL A 181 13.28 -12.26 9.29
C VAL A 181 14.47 -12.61 10.17
N LEU A 182 15.66 -12.90 9.60
CA LEU A 182 16.83 -13.36 10.37
C LEU A 182 18.20 -13.06 9.77
N PRO A 183 19.07 -12.37 10.52
CA PRO A 183 19.20 -10.89 10.48
C PRO A 183 18.73 -10.24 9.17
N ALA A 184 18.89 -10.87 8.01
CA ALA A 184 18.25 -10.46 6.77
C ALA A 184 17.00 -11.31 6.47
N GLU A 185 16.18 -10.90 5.49
CA GLU A 185 14.98 -11.65 5.13
C GLU A 185 15.34 -13.01 4.51
N GLY A 186 14.54 -14.04 4.78
CA GLY A 186 14.74 -15.39 4.27
C GLY A 186 13.40 -16.01 3.89
N PHE A 187 13.38 -16.87 2.89
CA PHE A 187 12.15 -17.57 2.48
C PHE A 187 12.18 -19.04 2.90
N ARG A 188 11.24 -19.43 3.76
CA ARG A 188 11.02 -20.84 4.10
C ARG A 188 10.00 -21.43 3.14
N GLN A 189 10.45 -22.39 2.35
CA GLN A 189 9.59 -23.11 1.41
C GLN A 189 8.67 -24.08 2.16
N LEU A 190 7.43 -24.15 1.70
CA LEU A 190 6.47 -25.17 2.07
C LEU A 190 6.30 -26.18 0.93
N PRO A 191 5.88 -27.42 1.22
CA PRO A 191 5.60 -28.40 0.18
C PRO A 191 4.53 -27.95 -0.81
N GLY A 192 4.63 -28.49 -2.03
CA GLY A 192 3.63 -28.33 -3.08
C GLY A 192 3.92 -27.21 -4.06
N THR A 193 2.94 -26.93 -4.91
CA THR A 193 2.98 -25.88 -5.94
C THR A 193 1.67 -25.12 -5.95
N ARG A 194 1.73 -23.82 -6.26
CA ARG A 194 0.57 -22.96 -6.47
C ARG A 194 0.66 -22.31 -7.83
N GLN A 195 -0.46 -22.34 -8.55
CA GLN A 195 -0.62 -21.70 -9.85
C GLN A 195 -1.83 -20.79 -9.78
N ARG A 196 -1.72 -19.58 -10.29
CA ARG A 196 -2.82 -18.64 -10.36
C ARG A 196 -2.95 -18.08 -11.76
N LEU A 197 -4.18 -18.04 -12.25
CA LEU A 197 -4.58 -17.32 -13.46
C LEU A 197 -5.63 -16.30 -13.06
N ALA A 198 -5.52 -15.08 -13.58
CA ALA A 198 -6.51 -14.05 -13.33
C ALA A 198 -6.67 -13.13 -14.53
N ALA A 199 -7.86 -12.56 -14.65
CA ALA A 199 -8.20 -11.59 -15.67
C ALA A 199 -9.13 -10.52 -15.09
N GLN A 200 -9.01 -9.30 -15.60
CA GLN A 200 -9.93 -8.21 -15.37
C GLN A 200 -10.22 -7.52 -16.69
N TRP A 201 -11.50 -7.22 -16.90
CA TRP A 201 -12.00 -6.56 -18.09
C TRP A 201 -12.95 -5.43 -17.70
N ARG A 202 -12.60 -4.20 -18.08
CA ARG A 202 -13.51 -3.05 -18.01
C ARG A 202 -14.36 -2.99 -19.29
N LEU A 203 -15.67 -2.95 -19.09
CA LEU A 203 -16.69 -2.80 -20.13
C LEU A 203 -16.96 -1.31 -20.37
N GLY A 204 -17.12 -0.94 -21.64
CA GLY A 204 -17.44 0.43 -22.05
C GLY A 204 -16.22 1.29 -22.40
N ASP A 205 -16.49 2.55 -22.70
CA ASP A 205 -15.46 3.50 -23.11
C ASP A 205 -14.61 3.94 -21.91
N VAL A 206 -13.30 4.02 -22.14
CA VAL A 206 -12.37 4.56 -21.15
C VAL A 206 -12.64 6.07 -21.06
N PRO A 207 -12.87 6.63 -19.86
CA PRO A 207 -13.10 8.07 -19.72
C PRO A 207 -11.99 8.88 -20.37
N ALA A 208 -12.37 9.89 -21.14
CA ALA A 208 -11.43 10.73 -21.88
C ALA A 208 -10.53 11.60 -20.98
N ASP A 209 -10.83 11.69 -19.67
CA ASP A 209 -10.05 12.43 -18.70
C ASP A 209 -9.01 11.51 -18.01
N PRO A 210 -7.72 11.60 -18.39
CA PRO A 210 -6.65 10.79 -17.81
C PRO A 210 -6.32 11.16 -16.35
N LEU A 211 -6.86 12.28 -15.82
CA LEU A 211 -6.70 12.69 -14.42
C LEU A 211 -7.87 12.27 -13.54
N SER A 212 -8.95 11.74 -14.13
CA SER A 212 -10.08 11.26 -13.36
C SER A 212 -9.72 9.94 -12.66
N LEU A 213 -9.71 9.95 -11.33
CA LEU A 213 -9.63 8.73 -10.50
C LEU A 213 -10.93 7.89 -10.57
N ARG A 214 -11.90 8.29 -11.40
CA ARG A 214 -13.24 7.70 -11.50
C ARG A 214 -13.35 6.99 -12.82
N LEU A 215 -13.70 5.71 -12.75
CA LEU A 215 -13.77 4.88 -13.93
C LEU A 215 -15.15 4.21 -13.98
N PRO A 216 -16.18 4.98 -14.36
CA PRO A 216 -17.56 4.51 -14.35
C PRO A 216 -17.78 3.36 -15.33
N GLY A 217 -18.89 2.65 -15.11
CA GLY A 217 -19.28 1.49 -15.91
C GLY A 217 -18.97 0.19 -15.20
N PHE A 218 -18.95 -0.89 -15.97
CA PHE A 218 -18.82 -2.24 -15.45
C PHE A 218 -17.39 -2.74 -15.54
N THR A 219 -16.94 -3.44 -14.52
CA THR A 219 -15.66 -4.17 -14.52
C THR A 219 -15.91 -5.60 -14.05
N LEU A 220 -15.48 -6.55 -14.87
CA LEU A 220 -15.47 -7.97 -14.57
C LEU A 220 -14.07 -8.36 -14.10
N ALA A 221 -13.98 -9.24 -13.12
CA ALA A 221 -12.73 -9.92 -12.79
C ALA A 221 -12.98 -11.40 -12.50
N TRP A 222 -11.97 -12.20 -12.79
CA TRP A 222 -11.94 -13.62 -12.50
C TRP A 222 -10.55 -14.02 -12.06
N GLN A 223 -10.47 -14.93 -11.09
CA GLN A 223 -9.23 -15.50 -10.59
C GLN A 223 -9.45 -16.98 -10.26
N GLN A 224 -8.50 -17.82 -10.66
CA GLN A 224 -8.42 -19.21 -10.23
C GLN A 224 -7.05 -19.48 -9.62
N GLU A 225 -7.04 -20.20 -8.51
CA GLU A 225 -5.82 -20.71 -7.89
C GLU A 225 -5.90 -22.23 -7.72
N SER A 226 -4.93 -22.94 -8.31
CA SER A 226 -4.73 -24.36 -8.14
C SER A 226 -3.53 -24.59 -7.24
N ALA A 227 -3.73 -25.33 -6.16
CA ALA A 227 -2.71 -25.74 -5.22
C ALA A 227 -2.58 -27.27 -5.27
N ARG A 228 -1.36 -27.77 -5.51
CA ARG A 228 -1.07 -29.21 -5.57
C ARG A 228 -0.04 -29.61 -4.53
N GLY A 229 -0.32 -30.66 -3.77
CA GLY A 229 0.55 -31.19 -2.72
C GLY A 229 0.88 -30.17 -1.63
N VAL A 230 -0.02 -29.22 -1.36
CA VAL A 230 0.22 -28.17 -0.36
C VAL A 230 -0.13 -28.65 1.03
N GLN A 231 0.56 -28.10 2.03
CA GLN A 231 0.19 -28.32 3.43
C GLN A 231 -1.04 -27.47 3.81
N PRO A 232 -2.02 -28.05 4.50
CA PRO A 232 -3.20 -27.32 4.90
C PRO A 232 -2.96 -26.46 6.15
N PHE A 233 -3.64 -25.31 6.21
CA PHE A 233 -3.50 -24.37 7.32
C PHE A 233 -3.79 -24.98 8.70
N GLN A 234 -4.86 -25.77 8.83
CA GLN A 234 -5.24 -26.43 10.09
C GLN A 234 -4.36 -27.64 10.45
N GLY A 235 -3.29 -27.93 9.69
CA GLY A 235 -2.49 -29.15 9.80
C GLY A 235 -0.99 -28.93 9.67
N LEU A 236 -0.46 -27.73 9.95
CA LEU A 236 0.97 -27.42 9.88
C LEU A 236 1.87 -28.42 10.64
N ALA A 237 1.32 -29.16 11.62
CA ALA A 237 2.01 -30.18 12.40
C ALA A 237 1.83 -31.64 11.92
N SER A 238 0.95 -31.93 10.95
CA SER A 238 0.58 -33.31 10.59
C SER A 238 1.34 -33.89 9.40
N GLY A 239 2.12 -33.08 8.66
CA GLY A 239 2.86 -33.52 7.46
C GLY A 239 1.99 -33.93 6.28
N LEU A 240 0.66 -33.84 6.40
CA LEU A 240 -0.29 -34.17 5.34
C LEU A 240 -0.23 -33.12 4.22
N THR A 241 -0.32 -33.59 2.98
CA THR A 241 -0.45 -32.73 1.79
C THR A 241 -1.79 -32.96 1.12
N THR A 242 -2.31 -31.95 0.44
CA THR A 242 -3.58 -32.05 -0.28
C THR A 242 -3.60 -31.15 -1.51
N ASP A 243 -4.51 -31.47 -2.42
CA ASP A 243 -4.77 -30.68 -3.62
C ASP A 243 -6.05 -29.87 -3.41
N ALA A 244 -6.04 -28.63 -3.87
CA ALA A 244 -7.20 -27.75 -3.84
C ALA A 244 -7.27 -26.84 -5.06
N ASP A 245 -8.47 -26.53 -5.52
CA ASP A 245 -8.77 -25.55 -6.57
C ASP A 245 -9.75 -24.53 -6.02
N SER A 246 -9.50 -23.24 -6.24
CA SER A 246 -10.44 -22.18 -5.88
C SER A 246 -10.62 -21.20 -7.01
N ARG A 247 -11.84 -20.72 -7.19
CA ARG A 247 -12.24 -19.78 -8.24
C ARG A 247 -13.00 -18.64 -7.62
N LEU A 248 -12.73 -17.42 -8.07
CA LEU A 248 -13.38 -16.20 -7.65
C LEU A 248 -13.77 -15.40 -8.90
N ALA A 249 -15.03 -15.01 -9.00
CA ALA A 249 -15.52 -14.11 -10.02
C ALA A 249 -16.11 -12.87 -9.35
N ALA A 250 -15.89 -11.69 -9.91
CA ALA A 250 -16.48 -10.44 -9.45
C ALA A 250 -17.03 -9.62 -10.61
N LEU A 251 -18.15 -8.96 -10.35
CA LEU A 251 -18.73 -7.94 -11.21
C LEU A 251 -18.91 -6.68 -10.39
N ARG A 252 -18.27 -5.60 -10.83
CA ARG A 252 -18.35 -4.28 -10.22
C ARG A 252 -18.99 -3.28 -11.17
N HIS A 253 -19.81 -2.39 -10.63
CA HIS A 253 -20.35 -1.24 -11.33
C HIS A 253 -20.09 0.04 -10.53
N GLU A 254 -19.59 1.07 -11.21
CA GLU A 254 -19.43 2.41 -10.66
C GLU A 254 -20.27 3.42 -11.46
N SER A 255 -21.07 4.25 -10.77
CA SER A 255 -21.88 5.28 -11.42
C SER A 255 -21.02 6.37 -12.04
N MET A 256 -21.55 7.07 -13.05
CA MET A 256 -20.89 8.18 -13.74
C MET A 256 -20.44 9.31 -12.80
N ASP A 257 -21.20 9.57 -11.73
CA ASP A 257 -20.85 10.57 -10.70
C ASP A 257 -19.85 10.04 -9.64
N GLY A 258 -19.49 8.75 -9.69
CA GLY A 258 -18.59 8.06 -8.75
C GLY A 258 -19.17 7.85 -7.35
N ARG A 259 -20.43 8.25 -7.10
CA ARG A 259 -21.05 8.21 -5.78
C ARG A 259 -21.57 6.83 -5.41
N ARG A 260 -21.99 6.03 -6.39
CA ARG A 260 -22.58 4.70 -6.19
C ARG A 260 -21.64 3.64 -6.73
N ARG A 261 -21.35 2.64 -5.91
CA ARG A 261 -20.48 1.53 -6.27
C ARG A 261 -21.13 0.24 -5.80
N VAL A 262 -21.26 -0.75 -6.67
CA VAL A 262 -21.83 -2.06 -6.33
C VAL A 262 -20.89 -3.13 -6.84
N GLN A 263 -20.62 -4.15 -6.03
CA GLN A 263 -19.75 -5.26 -6.39
C GLN A 263 -20.33 -6.58 -5.88
N GLY A 264 -20.65 -7.48 -6.81
CA GLY A 264 -21.03 -8.86 -6.50
C GLY A 264 -19.85 -9.79 -6.74
N GLN A 265 -19.66 -10.77 -5.87
CA GLN A 265 -18.56 -11.72 -5.93
C GLN A 265 -19.06 -13.13 -5.61
N TRP A 266 -18.51 -14.12 -6.31
CA TRP A 266 -18.82 -15.53 -6.14
C TRP A 266 -17.54 -16.35 -6.07
N ILE A 267 -17.49 -17.28 -5.13
CA ILE A 267 -16.34 -18.14 -4.88
C ILE A 267 -16.77 -19.61 -4.88
N ASP A 268 -15.95 -20.46 -5.50
CA ASP A 268 -16.02 -21.92 -5.48
C ASP A 268 -14.69 -22.48 -4.98
N THR A 269 -14.73 -23.50 -4.14
CA THR A 269 -13.55 -24.20 -3.68
C THR A 269 -13.78 -25.71 -3.74
N ARG A 270 -12.73 -26.43 -4.12
CA ARG A 270 -12.70 -27.90 -4.15
C ARG A 270 -11.47 -28.34 -3.41
N SER A 271 -11.65 -29.08 -2.33
CA SER A 271 -10.55 -29.59 -1.52
C SER A 271 -10.96 -30.85 -0.78
N ARG A 272 -10.03 -31.80 -0.65
CA ARG A 272 -10.21 -33.07 0.10
C ARG A 272 -11.49 -33.84 -0.26
N GLY A 273 -11.87 -33.82 -1.53
CA GLY A 273 -13.10 -34.48 -2.00
C GLY A 273 -14.40 -33.78 -1.62
N SER A 274 -14.34 -32.57 -1.05
CA SER A 274 -15.48 -31.71 -0.76
C SER A 274 -15.49 -30.50 -1.68
N THR A 275 -16.68 -29.96 -1.93
CA THR A 275 -16.88 -28.72 -2.67
C THR A 275 -17.66 -27.76 -1.78
N ALA A 276 -17.22 -26.51 -1.69
CA ALA A 276 -17.92 -25.47 -0.97
C ALA A 276 -17.95 -24.20 -1.80
N GLN A 277 -19.04 -23.45 -1.72
CA GLN A 277 -19.23 -22.21 -2.46
C GLN A 277 -19.61 -21.07 -1.53
N GLY A 278 -19.49 -19.86 -2.04
CA GLY A 278 -19.94 -18.68 -1.35
C GLY A 278 -20.16 -17.52 -2.29
N TRP A 279 -20.81 -16.49 -1.77
CA TRP A 279 -21.00 -15.24 -2.50
C TRP A 279 -21.16 -14.10 -1.53
N TRP A 280 -20.85 -12.90 -2.01
CA TRP A 280 -21.17 -11.66 -1.30
C TRP A 280 -21.44 -10.53 -2.28
N LEU A 281 -22.25 -9.59 -1.82
CA LEU A 281 -22.65 -8.39 -2.55
C LEU A 281 -22.39 -7.19 -1.65
N ASP A 282 -21.58 -6.25 -2.14
CA ASP A 282 -21.26 -5.00 -1.46
C ASP A 282 -21.86 -3.83 -2.26
N GLY A 283 -22.52 -2.90 -1.58
CA GLY A 283 -22.98 -1.63 -2.13
C GLY A 283 -22.45 -0.46 -1.31
N GLU A 284 -22.09 0.64 -1.97
CA GLU A 284 -21.64 1.89 -1.37
C GLU A 284 -22.29 3.11 -2.02
N LEU A 285 -22.54 4.13 -1.22
CA LEU A 285 -23.15 5.39 -1.59
C LEU A 285 -22.48 6.55 -0.83
N ASP A 286 -21.86 7.47 -1.56
CA ASP A 286 -21.28 8.71 -1.03
C ASP A 286 -22.28 9.89 -1.21
N GLU A 287 -22.77 10.46 -0.10
CA GLU A 287 -23.75 11.56 -0.07
C GLU A 287 -23.29 12.70 0.85
N GLY A 288 -22.50 13.62 0.28
CA GLY A 288 -21.98 14.78 1.01
C GLY A 288 -21.09 14.36 2.18
N PRO A 289 -21.45 14.69 3.45
CA PRO A 289 -20.70 14.25 4.61
C PRO A 289 -20.94 12.78 4.97
N TRP A 290 -21.94 12.13 4.36
CA TRP A 290 -22.29 10.74 4.64
C TRP A 290 -21.65 9.78 3.63
N ARG A 291 -21.26 8.61 4.13
CA ARG A 291 -20.93 7.42 3.33
C ARG A 291 -21.72 6.26 3.90
N HIS A 292 -22.59 5.70 3.08
CA HIS A 292 -23.36 4.52 3.40
C HIS A 292 -22.78 3.33 2.66
N GLY A 293 -22.78 2.17 3.30
CA GLY A 293 -22.52 0.92 2.63
C GLY A 293 -23.33 -0.20 3.24
N GLY A 294 -23.56 -1.25 2.48
CA GLY A 294 -24.29 -2.40 2.97
C GLY A 294 -24.19 -3.55 2.01
N GLY A 295 -24.50 -4.74 2.50
CA GLY A 295 -24.30 -5.93 1.72
C GLY A 295 -24.88 -7.17 2.34
N ALA A 296 -24.73 -8.27 1.61
CA ALA A 296 -25.18 -9.59 1.99
C ALA A 296 -24.13 -10.61 1.60
N TYR A 297 -24.02 -11.69 2.36
CA TYR A 297 -23.09 -12.77 2.04
C TYR A 297 -23.58 -14.11 2.56
N ARG A 298 -23.05 -15.17 1.96
CA ARG A 298 -23.24 -16.56 2.36
C ARG A 298 -21.99 -17.35 2.02
N PHE A 299 -21.46 -18.08 3.00
CA PHE A 299 -20.27 -18.92 2.85
C PHE A 299 -20.58 -20.32 3.39
N ASP A 300 -20.63 -21.31 2.49
CA ASP A 300 -20.91 -22.68 2.89
C ASP A 300 -19.79 -23.23 3.80
N PRO A 301 -20.09 -24.23 4.65
CA PRO A 301 -19.08 -24.87 5.50
C PRO A 301 -17.94 -25.49 4.68
N GLY A 302 -16.71 -25.40 5.18
CA GLY A 302 -15.53 -25.91 4.48
C GLY A 302 -14.98 -24.99 3.38
N LEU A 303 -15.58 -23.81 3.16
CA LEU A 303 -15.05 -22.81 2.25
C LEU A 303 -13.63 -22.38 2.67
N SER A 304 -12.73 -22.36 1.70
CA SER A 304 -11.31 -22.01 1.83
C SER A 304 -10.80 -21.45 0.50
N TRP A 305 -9.70 -20.70 0.52
CA TRP A 305 -9.01 -20.25 -0.69
C TRP A 305 -7.76 -21.09 -0.90
N ALA A 306 -7.86 -22.16 -1.69
CA ALA A 306 -6.79 -23.11 -1.99
C ALA A 306 -6.04 -23.54 -0.71
N GLU A 307 -6.75 -24.13 0.26
CA GLU A 307 -6.30 -24.53 1.60
C GLU A 307 -5.89 -23.40 2.57
N LYS A 308 -6.10 -22.13 2.20
CA LYS A 308 -5.95 -21.00 3.11
C LYS A 308 -7.25 -20.70 3.86
N PRO A 309 -7.17 -20.28 5.13
CA PRO A 309 -8.35 -19.98 5.94
C PRO A 309 -9.11 -18.81 5.33
N LEU A 310 -10.44 -18.99 5.23
CA LEU A 310 -11.41 -18.00 4.80
C LEU A 310 -12.61 -18.08 5.76
N ALA A 311 -13.36 -16.99 5.92
CA ALA A 311 -14.65 -17.05 6.59
C ALA A 311 -15.54 -18.10 5.92
N ASN A 312 -16.09 -19.02 6.71
CA ASN A 312 -16.94 -20.11 6.24
C ASN A 312 -18.03 -20.45 7.26
N ASN A 313 -18.99 -21.29 6.85
CA ASN A 313 -20.14 -21.67 7.69
C ASN A 313 -20.93 -20.46 8.23
N LEU A 314 -21.06 -19.39 7.46
CA LEU A 314 -21.66 -18.13 7.92
C LEU A 314 -22.45 -17.45 6.80
N GLN A 315 -23.61 -16.91 7.12
CA GLN A 315 -24.38 -16.04 6.24
C GLN A 315 -24.87 -14.80 7.00
N GLY A 316 -25.10 -13.71 6.29
CA GLY A 316 -25.54 -12.50 6.95
C GLY A 316 -25.83 -11.32 6.03
N LEU A 317 -26.32 -10.26 6.67
CA LEU A 317 -26.46 -8.92 6.11
C LEU A 317 -25.60 -7.98 6.93
N TYR A 318 -25.07 -6.94 6.31
CA TYR A 318 -24.41 -5.88 7.05
C TYR A 318 -24.79 -4.50 6.50
N ALA A 319 -24.76 -3.51 7.37
CA ALA A 319 -24.91 -2.11 7.02
C ALA A 319 -23.83 -1.31 7.75
N ARG A 320 -23.21 -0.36 7.06
CA ARG A 320 -22.24 0.58 7.60
C ARG A 320 -22.59 1.99 7.21
N THR A 321 -22.35 2.92 8.13
CA THR A 321 -22.54 4.34 7.87
C THR A 321 -21.39 5.11 8.48
N ALA A 322 -20.93 6.14 7.78
CA ALA A 322 -19.96 7.08 8.28
C ALA A 322 -20.45 8.49 7.97
N TRP A 323 -20.25 9.40 8.93
CA TRP A 323 -20.53 10.80 8.82
C TRP A 323 -19.28 11.59 9.21
N ARG A 324 -18.88 12.55 8.38
CA ARG A 324 -17.69 13.37 8.63
C ARG A 324 -17.99 14.84 8.40
N SER A 325 -17.66 15.66 9.39
CA SER A 325 -17.69 17.12 9.36
C SER A 325 -16.42 17.68 10.01
N ARG A 326 -16.28 19.01 10.05
CA ARG A 326 -15.11 19.66 10.66
C ARG A 326 -15.02 19.43 12.18
N GLN A 327 -16.15 19.37 12.87
CA GLN A 327 -16.22 19.24 14.33
C GLN A 327 -16.49 17.81 14.79
N TRP A 328 -17.07 16.99 13.94
CA TRP A 328 -17.54 15.67 14.32
C TRP A 328 -17.24 14.65 13.24
N SER A 329 -16.87 13.44 13.66
CA SER A 329 -16.88 12.27 12.80
C SER A 329 -17.47 11.10 13.55
N ALA A 330 -18.41 10.39 12.94
CA ALA A 330 -18.97 9.18 13.50
C ALA A 330 -19.01 8.09 12.44
N ASP A 331 -18.73 6.86 12.81
CA ASP A 331 -18.87 5.70 11.96
C ASP A 331 -19.46 4.54 12.76
N GLY A 332 -20.15 3.64 12.09
CA GLY A 332 -20.71 2.45 12.72
C GLY A 332 -21.09 1.39 11.71
N SER A 333 -21.06 0.14 12.15
CA SER A 333 -21.45 -1.03 11.37
C SER A 333 -22.31 -1.97 12.18
N LEU A 334 -23.31 -2.58 11.56
CA LEU A 334 -24.14 -3.62 12.12
C LEU A 334 -24.15 -4.81 11.16
N ASP A 335 -23.71 -5.96 11.64
CA ASP A 335 -23.76 -7.23 10.94
C ASP A 335 -24.81 -8.11 11.63
N LEU A 336 -25.74 -8.67 10.86
CA LEU A 336 -26.70 -9.68 11.28
C LEU A 336 -26.25 -11.01 10.73
N LEU A 337 -26.02 -11.99 11.61
CA LEU A 337 -25.19 -13.15 11.33
C LEU A 337 -25.91 -14.44 11.69
N GLN A 338 -25.65 -15.50 10.92
CA GLN A 338 -26.17 -16.83 11.19
C GLN A 338 -25.21 -17.94 10.74
N ASP A 339 -24.98 -18.94 11.59
CA ASP A 339 -24.27 -20.17 11.22
C ASP A 339 -25.12 -21.03 10.28
N ILE A 340 -24.53 -21.63 9.24
CA ILE A 340 -25.28 -22.44 8.25
C ILE A 340 -25.51 -23.86 8.77
N GLU A 341 -24.46 -24.49 9.28
CA GLU A 341 -24.42 -25.82 9.87
C GLU A 341 -24.07 -25.80 11.37
N GLY A 342 -24.31 -26.94 12.04
CA GLY A 342 -24.16 -27.07 13.47
C GLY A 342 -25.34 -26.42 14.23
N SER A 343 -25.04 -25.51 15.16
CA SER A 343 -26.04 -24.96 16.07
C SER A 343 -26.99 -23.90 15.46
N ARG A 344 -26.78 -23.52 14.20
CA ARG A 344 -27.57 -22.51 13.45
C ARG A 344 -27.83 -21.23 14.26
N ARG A 345 -26.86 -20.83 15.08
CA ARG A 345 -27.00 -19.68 15.98
C ARG A 345 -27.15 -18.42 15.16
N ARG A 346 -28.01 -17.53 15.65
CA ARG A 346 -28.15 -16.17 15.12
C ARG A 346 -27.52 -15.20 16.10
N GLY A 347 -26.93 -14.15 15.57
CA GLY A 347 -26.33 -13.11 16.37
C GLY A 347 -26.18 -11.83 15.58
N TYR A 348 -25.58 -10.85 16.23
CA TYR A 348 -25.19 -9.62 15.60
C TYR A 348 -23.77 -9.26 16.00
N PHE A 349 -23.14 -8.42 15.19
CA PHE A 349 -21.91 -7.72 15.52
C PHE A 349 -22.12 -6.23 15.23
N LEU A 350 -22.06 -5.39 16.26
CA LEU A 350 -22.22 -3.96 16.16
C LEU A 350 -20.88 -3.30 16.49
N THR A 351 -20.41 -2.39 15.65
CA THR A 351 -19.32 -1.48 15.96
C THR A 351 -19.76 -0.03 15.79
N GLY A 352 -19.18 0.85 16.58
CA GLY A 352 -19.44 2.28 16.48
C GLY A 352 -18.27 3.07 17.03
N ASN A 353 -17.94 4.17 16.37
CA ASN A 353 -16.90 5.08 16.77
C ASN A 353 -17.36 6.52 16.53
N GLY A 354 -17.00 7.43 17.42
CA GLY A 354 -17.39 8.82 17.38
C GLY A 354 -16.28 9.69 17.91
N ARG A 355 -16.01 10.80 17.21
CA ARG A 355 -15.08 11.84 17.64
C ARG A 355 -15.77 13.19 17.57
N TRP A 356 -15.62 13.97 18.63
CA TRP A 356 -16.10 15.33 18.75
C TRP A 356 -14.96 16.26 19.13
N ARG A 357 -14.70 17.25 18.28
CA ARG A 357 -13.83 18.38 18.58
C ARG A 357 -14.63 19.45 19.32
N LEU A 358 -14.54 19.43 20.66
CA LEU A 358 -15.24 20.35 21.56
C LEU A 358 -14.73 21.79 21.37
N SER A 359 -13.42 21.95 21.18
CA SER A 359 -12.76 23.25 21.02
C SER A 359 -11.54 23.14 20.07
N ALA A 360 -10.74 24.20 19.94
CA ALA A 360 -9.49 24.11 19.21
C ALA A 360 -8.48 23.13 19.87
N THR A 361 -8.56 22.99 21.19
CA THR A 361 -7.64 22.26 22.06
C THR A 361 -8.18 20.92 22.54
N ASP A 362 -9.51 20.78 22.66
CA ASP A 362 -10.16 19.64 23.30
C ASP A 362 -10.89 18.73 22.29
N ASN A 363 -10.62 17.44 22.39
CA ASN A 363 -11.28 16.40 21.61
C ASN A 363 -11.79 15.30 22.55
N LEU A 364 -12.96 14.77 22.22
CA LEU A 364 -13.57 13.61 22.85
C LEU A 364 -13.75 12.51 21.81
N GLY A 365 -13.43 11.28 22.18
CA GLY A 365 -13.60 10.07 21.39
C GLY A 365 -14.39 9.03 22.16
N LEU A 366 -15.25 8.28 21.48
CA LEU A 366 -16.02 7.18 22.04
C LEU A 366 -16.04 6.05 21.02
N GLY A 367 -15.84 4.81 21.46
CA GLY A 367 -16.10 3.65 20.61
C GLY A 367 -16.71 2.48 21.34
N THR A 368 -17.35 1.61 20.57
CA THR A 368 -18.09 0.44 21.03
C THR A 368 -17.95 -0.70 20.04
N ALA A 369 -17.85 -1.92 20.56
CA ALA A 369 -18.00 -3.16 19.81
C ALA A 369 -18.83 -4.13 20.65
N LEU A 370 -19.85 -4.76 20.05
CA LEU A 370 -20.74 -5.73 20.69
C LEU A 370 -20.90 -6.93 19.75
N ARG A 371 -20.73 -8.14 20.25
CA ARG A 371 -21.01 -9.39 19.54
C ARG A 371 -21.98 -10.23 20.35
N SER A 372 -22.95 -10.86 19.69
CA SER A 372 -23.82 -11.87 20.32
C SER A 372 -23.70 -13.28 19.72
N LEU A 373 -23.02 -13.44 18.58
CA LEU A 373 -22.82 -14.75 17.96
C LEU A 373 -21.78 -15.56 18.74
N GLY A 374 -22.14 -16.79 19.15
CA GLY A 374 -21.25 -17.65 19.93
C GLY A 374 -21.02 -17.22 21.39
N GLY A 375 -21.77 -16.22 21.87
CA GLY A 375 -21.65 -15.61 23.19
C GLY A 375 -21.75 -14.09 23.11
N ARG A 376 -22.15 -13.45 24.21
CA ARG A 376 -22.27 -12.00 24.32
C ARG A 376 -20.96 -11.41 24.80
N ASP A 377 -20.25 -10.73 23.91
CA ASP A 377 -18.96 -10.09 24.19
C ASP A 377 -19.00 -8.63 23.78
N TRP A 378 -18.36 -7.76 24.55
CA TRP A 378 -18.41 -6.32 24.33
C TRP A 378 -17.12 -5.62 24.73
N SER A 379 -16.84 -4.48 24.08
CA SER A 379 -15.83 -3.52 24.49
C SER A 379 -16.28 -2.09 24.20
N HIS A 380 -15.97 -1.19 25.11
CA HIS A 380 -16.19 0.24 24.96
C HIS A 380 -14.94 1.00 25.37
N TYR A 381 -14.73 2.14 24.75
CA TYR A 381 -13.73 3.09 25.20
C TYR A 381 -14.26 4.52 25.15
N LEU A 382 -13.79 5.34 26.07
CA LEU A 382 -13.94 6.78 26.07
C LEU A 382 -12.54 7.38 26.12
N ASP A 383 -12.25 8.35 25.26
CA ASP A 383 -10.95 9.01 25.15
C ASP A 383 -11.18 10.53 25.19
N TRP A 384 -10.37 11.23 25.96
CA TRP A 384 -10.33 12.68 26.00
C TRP A 384 -8.91 13.14 25.78
N ARG A 385 -8.74 14.19 24.96
CA ARG A 385 -7.46 14.79 24.61
C ARG A 385 -7.55 16.30 24.72
N SER A 386 -6.58 16.92 25.37
CA SER A 386 -6.52 18.37 25.56
C SER A 386 -5.12 18.90 25.34
N VAL A 387 -5.00 19.90 24.47
CA VAL A 387 -3.76 20.66 24.28
C VAL A 387 -3.70 21.80 25.30
N ASN A 388 -2.61 21.86 26.07
CA ASN A 388 -2.40 22.84 27.13
C ASN A 388 -0.94 23.34 27.16
N ALA A 389 -0.61 24.24 28.08
CA ALA A 389 0.74 24.81 28.19
C ALA A 389 1.84 23.77 28.53
N LEU A 390 1.46 22.63 29.12
CA LEU A 390 2.33 21.51 29.43
C LEU A 390 2.33 20.44 28.33
N GLY A 391 1.82 20.75 27.14
CA GLY A 391 1.81 19.86 25.97
C GLY A 391 0.42 19.25 25.71
N VAL A 392 0.34 17.94 25.51
CA VAL A 392 -0.95 17.27 25.21
C VAL A 392 -1.25 16.28 26.33
N ALA A 393 -2.34 16.52 27.06
CA ALA A 393 -2.85 15.60 28.06
C ALA A 393 -3.92 14.68 27.45
N GLY A 394 -3.93 13.43 27.87
CA GLY A 394 -4.91 12.43 27.46
C GLY A 394 -5.45 11.63 28.64
N ALA A 395 -6.72 11.26 28.59
CA ALA A 395 -7.30 10.28 29.49
C ALA A 395 -8.18 9.32 28.70
N ARG A 396 -8.00 8.02 28.93
CA ARG A 396 -8.73 6.96 28.24
C ARG A 396 -9.29 5.96 29.24
N LEU A 397 -10.59 5.73 29.19
CA LEU A 397 -11.29 4.67 29.92
C LEU A 397 -11.62 3.56 28.93
N GLU A 398 -11.24 2.33 29.24
CA GLU A 398 -11.57 1.14 28.48
C GLU A 398 -12.29 0.15 29.38
N VAL A 399 -13.39 -0.40 28.87
CA VAL A 399 -14.16 -1.44 29.56
C VAL A 399 -14.52 -2.52 28.56
N ALA A 400 -14.35 -3.78 28.95
CA ALA A 400 -14.69 -4.92 28.11
C ALA A 400 -15.17 -6.08 28.99
N GLY A 401 -15.85 -7.04 28.39
CA GLY A 401 -16.30 -8.25 29.08
C GLY A 401 -17.20 -9.10 28.21
N GLY A 402 -17.62 -10.24 28.72
CA GLY A 402 -18.56 -11.10 28.02
C GLY A 402 -18.50 -12.54 28.45
N ASP A 403 -19.21 -13.39 27.72
CA ASP A 403 -19.23 -14.84 27.93
C ASP A 403 -17.87 -15.46 27.55
N ASN A 404 -17.19 -14.90 26.54
CA ASN A 404 -15.93 -15.40 26.01
C ASN A 404 -14.76 -14.44 26.23
N GLN A 405 -14.83 -13.52 27.20
CA GLN A 405 -13.66 -12.76 27.66
C GLN A 405 -13.83 -12.30 29.10
N PRO A 406 -12.75 -12.32 29.91
CA PRO A 406 -12.82 -11.80 31.26
C PRO A 406 -13.19 -10.31 31.24
N GLY A 407 -14.02 -9.90 32.20
CA GLY A 407 -14.33 -8.49 32.40
C GLY A 407 -13.05 -7.69 32.67
N ARG A 408 -12.81 -6.62 31.93
CA ARG A 408 -11.65 -5.74 32.09
C ARG A 408 -12.11 -4.29 32.18
N ARG A 409 -11.49 -3.53 33.06
CA ARG A 409 -11.68 -2.08 33.17
C ARG A 409 -10.32 -1.43 33.35
N GLN A 410 -10.01 -0.39 32.60
CA GLN A 410 -8.74 0.32 32.69
C GLN A 410 -8.95 1.80 32.47
N VAL A 411 -8.31 2.60 33.30
CA VAL A 411 -8.14 4.04 33.06
C VAL A 411 -6.65 4.27 32.80
N THR A 412 -6.35 4.95 31.71
CA THR A 412 -5.00 5.36 31.34
C THR A 412 -4.98 6.88 31.23
N VAL A 413 -4.03 7.51 31.89
CA VAL A 413 -3.72 8.93 31.74
C VAL A 413 -2.37 9.03 31.08
N ASP A 414 -2.26 9.87 30.07
CA ASP A 414 -1.01 10.09 29.34
C ASP A 414 -0.76 11.58 29.11
N GLN A 415 0.52 11.93 28.95
CA GLN A 415 1.00 13.29 28.79
C GLN A 415 2.14 13.29 27.78
N GLU A 416 1.98 14.05 26.71
CA GLU A 416 3.06 14.46 25.83
C GLU A 416 3.61 15.80 26.35
N TRP A 417 4.91 15.85 26.60
CA TRP A 417 5.57 16.98 27.23
C TRP A 417 6.16 17.92 26.18
N PRO A 418 6.15 19.24 26.41
CA PRO A 418 6.82 20.21 25.55
C PRO A 418 8.32 19.98 25.67
N VAL A 419 8.94 19.69 24.53
CA VAL A 419 10.38 19.46 24.41
C VAL A 419 10.92 20.32 23.25
N PRO A 420 12.25 20.55 23.17
CA PRO A 420 12.85 21.32 22.08
C PRO A 420 12.48 20.79 20.69
N LYS A 421 12.51 21.68 19.69
CA LYS A 421 12.15 21.36 18.30
C LYS A 421 12.87 20.10 17.80
N GLY A 422 12.10 19.14 17.32
CA GLY A 422 12.60 17.86 16.80
C GLY A 422 12.62 16.72 17.82
N ALA A 423 12.52 17.00 19.13
CA ALA A 423 12.34 15.98 20.15
C ALA A 423 10.84 15.69 20.41
N GLN A 424 10.57 14.53 20.99
CA GLN A 424 9.28 14.12 21.52
C GLN A 424 9.49 13.36 22.83
N PHE A 425 8.64 13.58 23.82
CA PHE A 425 8.66 12.83 25.07
C PHE A 425 7.24 12.66 25.60
N GLY A 426 6.89 11.42 25.93
CA GLY A 426 5.56 11.03 26.40
C GLY A 426 5.65 10.10 27.60
N THR A 427 4.71 10.26 28.52
CA THR A 427 4.56 9.41 29.70
C THR A 427 3.12 8.94 29.81
N SER A 428 2.91 7.69 30.22
CA SER A 428 1.58 7.18 30.53
C SER A 428 1.54 6.35 31.81
N LEU A 429 0.41 6.44 32.49
CA LEU A 429 0.08 5.74 33.72
C LEU A 429 -1.30 5.13 33.55
N GLY A 430 -1.42 3.81 33.69
CA GLY A 430 -2.70 3.14 33.62
C GLY A 430 -2.97 2.27 34.83
N LEU A 431 -4.19 2.30 35.33
CA LEU A 431 -4.69 1.48 36.41
C LEU A 431 -5.85 0.65 35.88
N GLY A 432 -5.80 -0.65 36.09
CA GLY A 432 -6.85 -1.53 35.63
C GLY A 432 -7.15 -2.70 36.55
N GLN A 433 -8.28 -3.32 36.28
CA GLN A 433 -8.74 -4.54 36.92
C GLN A 433 -9.20 -5.52 35.85
N GLN A 434 -8.87 -6.78 36.04
CA GLN A 434 -9.32 -7.89 35.21
C GLN A 434 -9.99 -8.95 36.10
N ALA A 435 -11.16 -9.43 35.70
CA ALA A 435 -11.83 -10.55 36.33
C ALA A 435 -11.06 -11.85 36.06
N ALA A 436 -11.32 -12.87 36.88
CA ALA A 436 -10.72 -14.18 36.67
C ALA A 436 -11.07 -14.72 35.28
N ASP A 437 -10.08 -15.30 34.60
CA ASP A 437 -10.26 -15.96 33.31
C ASP A 437 -10.01 -17.45 33.46
N ALA A 438 -11.10 -18.21 33.46
CA ALA A 438 -11.06 -19.66 33.59
C ALA A 438 -10.33 -20.36 32.43
N ARG A 439 -10.25 -19.74 31.25
CA ARG A 439 -9.61 -20.36 30.06
C ARG A 439 -8.09 -20.23 30.08
N SER A 440 -7.58 -19.11 30.58
CA SER A 440 -6.13 -18.91 30.76
C SER A 440 -5.65 -19.34 32.17
N GLY A 441 -6.57 -19.68 33.07
CA GLY A 441 -6.27 -20.00 34.47
C GLY A 441 -5.78 -18.79 35.27
N THR A 442 -6.05 -17.56 34.80
CA THR A 442 -5.59 -16.34 35.46
C THR A 442 -6.59 -15.89 36.53
N PRO A 443 -6.15 -15.62 37.78
CA PRO A 443 -7.04 -15.14 38.83
C PRO A 443 -7.47 -13.68 38.56
N ALA A 444 -8.51 -13.23 39.26
CA ALA A 444 -8.89 -11.82 39.25
C ALA A 444 -7.74 -10.97 39.81
N GLU A 445 -7.42 -9.88 39.13
CA GLU A 445 -6.23 -9.11 39.45
C GLU A 445 -6.40 -7.62 39.14
N ARG A 446 -5.62 -6.81 39.85
CA ARG A 446 -5.44 -5.38 39.58
C ARG A 446 -4.05 -5.18 39.02
N PHE A 447 -3.92 -4.31 38.03
CA PHE A 447 -2.63 -4.04 37.39
C PHE A 447 -2.37 -2.55 37.26
N LEU A 448 -1.10 -2.21 37.39
CA LEU A 448 -0.53 -0.89 37.15
C LEU A 448 0.32 -0.98 35.89
N THR A 449 0.12 -0.04 34.96
CA THR A 449 0.91 0.13 33.76
C THR A 449 1.62 1.47 33.79
N LEU A 450 2.89 1.47 33.42
CA LEU A 450 3.71 2.66 33.22
C LEU A 450 4.29 2.56 31.82
N ALA A 451 4.24 3.64 31.04
CA ALA A 451 5.01 3.71 29.80
C ALA A 451 5.71 5.05 29.65
N LEU A 452 6.88 4.99 29.03
CA LEU A 452 7.69 6.12 28.63
C LEU A 452 7.96 5.97 27.14
N SER A 453 7.84 7.04 26.38
CA SER A 453 8.22 7.06 24.98
C SER A 453 8.93 8.35 24.65
N GLY A 454 9.85 8.31 23.70
CA GLY A 454 10.48 9.52 23.23
C GLY A 454 11.35 9.32 22.01
N SER A 455 11.62 10.43 21.35
CA SER A 455 12.63 10.54 20.32
C SER A 455 13.37 11.86 20.48
N MET A 456 14.65 11.89 20.19
CA MET A 456 15.44 13.10 20.24
C MET A 456 16.53 13.09 19.16
N PRO A 457 16.68 14.18 18.39
CA PRO A 457 17.87 14.39 17.59
C PRO A 457 19.03 14.67 18.54
N LEU A 458 20.10 13.89 18.43
CA LEU A 458 21.36 14.15 19.14
C LEU A 458 22.18 15.19 18.38
N THR A 459 22.14 15.13 17.05
CA THR A 459 22.76 16.07 16.11
C THR A 459 21.84 16.24 14.88
N ARG A 460 22.25 16.99 13.85
CA ARG A 460 21.52 17.04 12.56
C ARG A 460 21.55 15.71 11.81
N LEU A 461 22.50 14.83 12.11
CA LEU A 461 22.74 13.57 11.41
C LEU A 461 22.44 12.34 12.28
N ALA A 462 22.23 12.50 13.60
CA ALA A 462 22.02 11.41 14.53
C ALA A 462 20.78 11.62 15.39
N SER A 463 20.00 10.56 15.57
CA SER A 463 18.81 10.57 16.41
C SER A 463 18.67 9.28 17.21
N VAL A 464 17.99 9.37 18.35
CA VAL A 464 17.67 8.22 19.20
C VAL A 464 16.18 8.24 19.47
N ARG A 465 15.58 7.06 19.54
CA ARG A 465 14.20 6.85 19.94
C ARG A 465 14.10 5.68 20.90
N GLY A 466 13.13 5.72 21.78
CA GLY A 466 12.91 4.65 22.72
C GLY A 466 11.48 4.60 23.21
N ASN A 467 11.05 3.41 23.61
CA ASN A 467 9.90 3.23 24.45
C ASN A 467 10.20 2.19 25.53
N PHE A 468 9.60 2.40 26.68
CA PHE A 468 9.63 1.48 27.80
C PHE A 468 8.21 1.33 28.33
N GLN A 469 7.80 0.10 28.61
CA GLN A 469 6.52 -0.20 29.23
C GLN A 469 6.76 -1.20 30.35
N SER A 470 6.16 -0.95 31.51
CA SER A 470 6.13 -1.86 32.64
C SER A 470 4.68 -2.10 33.04
N GLU A 471 4.32 -3.35 33.29
CA GLU A 471 3.05 -3.73 33.89
C GLU A 471 3.33 -4.59 35.12
N ARG A 472 2.71 -4.26 36.24
CA ARG A 472 2.73 -5.07 37.46
C ARG A 472 1.32 -5.42 37.87
N SER A 473 1.09 -6.69 38.16
CA SER A 473 -0.20 -7.22 38.60
C SER A 473 -0.18 -7.65 40.07
N SER A 474 -1.32 -7.52 40.75
CA SER A 474 -1.54 -8.02 42.11
C SER A 474 -1.45 -9.56 42.22
N SER A 475 -1.49 -10.28 41.10
CA SER A 475 -1.25 -11.74 41.06
C SER A 475 0.23 -12.12 41.04
N GLY A 476 1.15 -11.15 41.01
CA GLY A 476 2.59 -11.37 40.86
C GLY A 476 3.06 -11.46 39.40
N GLN A 477 2.17 -11.32 38.40
CA GLN A 477 2.56 -11.21 37.00
C GLN A 477 3.25 -9.86 36.75
N GLU A 478 4.46 -9.89 36.18
CA GLU A 478 5.16 -8.69 35.72
C GLU A 478 5.47 -8.77 34.24
N ARG A 479 5.42 -7.61 33.57
CA ARG A 479 5.75 -7.48 32.15
C ARG A 479 6.60 -6.25 31.94
N TYR A 480 7.59 -6.40 31.07
CA TYR A 480 8.48 -5.32 30.70
C TYR A 480 8.71 -5.38 29.20
N ALA A 481 8.53 -4.25 28.53
CA ALA A 481 8.88 -4.06 27.12
C ALA A 481 9.81 -2.87 27.03
N LEU A 482 10.95 -3.04 26.36
CA LEU A 482 11.90 -1.97 26.07
C LEU A 482 12.26 -2.06 24.60
N ASN A 483 12.08 -0.95 23.88
CA ASN A 483 12.54 -0.80 22.52
C ASN A 483 13.42 0.44 22.47
N LEU A 484 14.64 0.30 21.97
CA LEU A 484 15.59 1.38 21.77
C LEU A 484 16.04 1.34 20.32
N GLY A 485 16.12 2.49 19.68
CA GLY A 485 16.59 2.63 18.32
C GLY A 485 17.46 3.87 18.17
N GLY A 486 18.46 3.81 17.31
CA GLY A 486 19.28 4.94 16.93
C GLY A 486 19.53 4.93 15.44
N SER A 487 19.63 6.12 14.84
CA SER A 487 20.07 6.31 13.46
C SER A 487 21.19 7.34 13.43
N TRP A 488 22.18 7.11 12.57
CA TRP A 488 23.29 8.01 12.35
C TRP A 488 23.68 8.01 10.88
N ARG A 489 23.50 9.15 10.20
CA ARG A 489 24.00 9.40 8.86
C ARG A 489 25.49 9.77 8.94
N LEU A 490 26.35 8.88 8.46
CA LEU A 490 27.80 9.07 8.47
C LEU A 490 28.26 9.99 7.34
N SER A 491 27.58 9.91 6.18
CA SER A 491 27.86 10.73 4.98
C SER A 491 26.64 10.79 4.05
N ALA A 492 26.79 11.36 2.85
CA ALA A 492 25.75 11.36 1.82
C ALA A 492 25.20 9.96 1.50
N ARG A 493 26.08 8.95 1.50
CA ARG A 493 25.76 7.59 1.04
C ARG A 493 25.69 6.55 2.14
N TRP A 494 26.25 6.84 3.31
CA TRP A 494 26.39 5.86 4.39
C TRP A 494 25.56 6.25 5.61
N SER A 495 24.80 5.28 6.13
CA SER A 495 24.10 5.40 7.40
C SER A 495 24.26 4.13 8.24
N VAL A 496 24.15 4.31 9.55
CA VAL A 496 24.12 3.24 10.54
C VAL A 496 22.83 3.36 11.34
N GLU A 497 22.15 2.23 11.50
CA GLU A 497 20.98 2.12 12.37
C GLU A 497 21.22 1.03 13.41
N GLY A 498 20.81 1.28 14.65
CA GLY A 498 20.86 0.32 15.74
C GLY A 498 19.47 0.14 16.32
N TYR A 499 19.14 -1.09 16.69
CA TYR A 499 17.89 -1.41 17.37
C TYR A 499 18.13 -2.46 18.44
N PHE A 500 17.43 -2.30 19.56
CA PHE A 500 17.44 -3.22 20.68
C PHE A 500 16.03 -3.37 21.21
N ASN A 501 15.54 -4.60 21.29
CA ASN A 501 14.28 -4.96 21.92
C ASN A 501 14.53 -5.92 23.09
N ARG A 502 13.76 -5.72 24.16
CA ARG A 502 13.64 -6.65 25.27
C ARG A 502 12.17 -6.77 25.66
N LEU A 503 11.64 -7.97 25.61
CA LEU A 503 10.30 -8.30 26.10
C LEU A 503 10.40 -9.35 27.20
N ILE A 504 9.74 -9.12 28.33
CA ILE A 504 9.66 -10.07 29.45
C ILE A 504 8.19 -10.14 29.87
N GLY A 505 7.75 -11.35 30.18
CA GLY A 505 6.38 -11.61 30.64
C GLY A 505 5.44 -12.01 29.51
N ARG A 506 4.22 -12.40 29.89
CA ARG A 506 3.17 -12.90 28.98
C ARG A 506 2.31 -11.74 28.51
N ALA A 507 2.03 -11.53 27.23
CA ALA A 507 1.06 -10.49 26.82
C ALA A 507 -0.37 -10.86 27.25
N ARG A 508 -1.20 -9.88 27.62
CA ARG A 508 -2.66 -10.07 27.81
C ARG A 508 -3.26 -10.31 26.43
N GLN A 509 -3.83 -11.49 26.20
CA GLN A 509 -4.57 -11.74 24.96
C GLN A 509 -5.81 -10.84 24.92
N VAL A 510 -5.99 -10.12 23.82
CA VAL A 510 -7.23 -9.39 23.51
C VAL A 510 -7.97 -10.25 22.49
N LEU A 511 -9.20 -10.65 22.80
CA LEU A 511 -10.01 -11.35 21.80
C LEU A 511 -10.43 -10.36 20.72
N ILE A 512 -10.23 -10.75 19.47
CA ILE A 512 -10.82 -10.08 18.32
C ILE A 512 -12.32 -10.40 18.35
N LEU A 513 -13.15 -9.34 18.47
CA LEU A 513 -14.60 -9.49 18.52
C LEU A 513 -15.24 -9.67 17.14
N ASP A 514 -14.52 -9.31 16.07
CA ASP A 514 -15.02 -9.40 14.70
C ASP A 514 -15.17 -10.86 14.24
N PRO A 515 -16.39 -11.33 13.90
CA PRO A 515 -16.64 -12.72 13.50
C PRO A 515 -16.18 -13.05 12.08
N LEU A 516 -15.88 -12.04 11.25
CA LEU A 516 -15.32 -12.24 9.91
C LEU A 516 -13.79 -12.13 9.89
N ALA A 517 -13.18 -11.71 11.01
CA ALA A 517 -11.75 -11.75 11.15
C ALA A 517 -11.28 -13.22 11.24
N PRO A 518 -10.15 -13.56 10.61
CA PRO A 518 -9.51 -14.86 10.84
C PRO A 518 -9.27 -15.06 12.35
N PRO A 519 -9.45 -16.29 12.88
CA PRO A 519 -9.12 -16.56 14.28
C PRO A 519 -7.66 -16.19 14.53
N PRO A 520 -7.35 -15.43 15.61
CA PRO A 520 -5.98 -15.07 15.90
C PRO A 520 -5.16 -16.32 16.20
N ASP A 521 -3.91 -16.34 15.74
CA ASP A 521 -2.96 -17.35 16.19
C ASP A 521 -2.86 -17.28 17.72
N PRO A 522 -2.92 -18.42 18.43
CA PRO A 522 -2.70 -18.45 19.86
C PRO A 522 -1.23 -18.14 20.14
N ILE A 523 -0.87 -16.86 20.20
CA ILE A 523 0.48 -16.45 20.57
C ILE A 523 0.66 -16.75 22.06
N THR A 524 1.44 -17.79 22.35
CA THR A 524 1.88 -18.20 23.68
C THR A 524 3.30 -17.68 23.92
N THR A 525 3.39 -16.49 24.51
CA THR A 525 4.43 -16.01 25.44
C THR A 525 5.86 -16.53 25.28
N VAL A 526 6.81 -15.67 24.91
CA VAL A 526 8.25 -15.97 25.08
C VAL A 526 8.96 -14.65 25.40
N ALA A 527 9.67 -14.59 26.53
CA ALA A 527 10.53 -13.45 26.81
C ALA A 527 11.55 -13.33 25.67
N ASP A 528 11.56 -12.21 24.96
CA ASP A 528 12.45 -11.97 23.82
C ASP A 528 13.58 -11.01 24.20
N ARG A 529 14.73 -11.17 23.56
CA ARG A 529 15.77 -10.14 23.49
C ARG A 529 16.39 -10.23 22.11
N SER A 530 16.22 -9.17 21.35
CA SER A 530 16.82 -9.07 20.03
C SER A 530 17.54 -7.74 19.89
N PHE A 531 18.62 -7.75 19.13
CA PHE A 531 19.24 -6.52 18.67
C PHE A 531 19.64 -6.66 17.21
N PHE A 532 19.72 -5.55 16.51
CA PHE A 532 20.44 -5.51 15.25
C PHE A 532 21.16 -4.18 15.07
N VAL A 533 22.24 -4.23 14.31
CA VAL A 533 22.95 -3.08 13.75
C VAL A 533 22.92 -3.25 12.25
N LEU A 534 22.51 -2.20 11.54
CA LEU A 534 22.45 -2.12 10.10
C LEU A 534 23.43 -1.05 9.63
N LEU A 535 24.38 -1.44 8.78
CA LEU A 535 25.16 -0.53 7.97
C LEU A 535 24.55 -0.49 6.58
N ARG A 536 24.23 0.71 6.09
CA ARG A 536 23.57 0.92 4.82
C ARG A 536 24.40 1.84 3.92
N PHE A 537 24.51 1.42 2.66
CA PHE A 537 25.00 2.23 1.55
C PHE A 537 23.86 2.49 0.57
N GLU A 538 23.63 3.75 0.21
CA GLU A 538 22.64 4.16 -0.79
C GLU A 538 23.28 5.06 -1.85
N ASP A 539 22.94 4.82 -3.12
CA ASP A 539 23.33 5.66 -4.24
C ASP A 539 22.15 5.86 -5.20
N THR A 540 22.01 7.08 -5.71
CA THR A 540 20.93 7.50 -6.60
C THR A 540 21.47 8.43 -7.66
N ALA A 541 21.06 8.21 -8.91
CA ALA A 541 21.51 9.00 -10.05
C ALA A 541 20.55 8.88 -11.25
N GLY A 542 20.75 9.71 -12.26
CA GLY A 542 20.10 9.69 -13.57
C GLY A 542 18.87 10.59 -13.70
N SER A 543 18.34 10.72 -14.91
CA SER A 543 17.14 11.51 -15.21
C SER A 543 16.22 10.77 -16.16
N ARG A 544 14.90 10.96 -16.03
CA ARG A 544 13.91 10.30 -16.87
C ARG A 544 13.83 10.92 -18.25
N ASP A 545 13.90 10.09 -19.28
CA ASP A 545 13.58 10.47 -20.66
C ASP A 545 12.07 10.33 -20.92
N VAL A 546 11.49 11.29 -21.63
CA VAL A 546 10.08 11.25 -22.06
C VAL A 546 10.02 11.23 -23.58
N PRO A 547 9.28 10.30 -24.21
CA PRO A 547 9.24 10.20 -25.66
C PRO A 547 8.59 11.44 -26.27
N LEU A 548 9.16 11.93 -27.38
CA LEU A 548 8.61 13.07 -28.12
C LEU A 548 7.20 12.74 -28.60
N GLY A 549 6.22 13.58 -28.23
CA GLY A 549 4.82 13.39 -28.57
C GLY A 549 4.10 12.25 -27.82
N GLY A 550 4.77 11.55 -26.89
CA GLY A 550 4.20 10.47 -26.07
C GLY A 550 4.01 10.85 -24.60
N LYS A 551 3.52 9.91 -23.79
CA LYS A 551 3.38 10.04 -22.33
C LYS A 551 4.56 9.37 -21.61
N PRO A 552 4.79 9.70 -20.32
CA PRO A 552 5.72 8.95 -19.50
C PRO A 552 5.40 7.44 -19.49
N ASN A 553 6.42 6.59 -19.64
CA ASN A 553 6.34 5.12 -19.64
C ASN A 553 5.68 4.45 -20.87
N GLU A 554 5.41 5.16 -21.96
CA GLU A 554 4.87 4.55 -23.20
C GLU A 554 5.95 3.88 -24.08
N GLY A 555 7.24 4.06 -23.75
CA GLY A 555 8.33 3.70 -24.64
C GLY A 555 8.37 4.57 -25.89
N GLY A 556 9.16 4.17 -26.88
CA GLY A 556 9.31 4.90 -28.12
C GLY A 556 10.17 4.20 -29.15
N GLY A 557 10.02 4.65 -30.39
CA GLY A 557 10.84 4.24 -31.53
C GLY A 557 11.77 5.37 -31.96
N THR A 558 12.59 5.08 -32.96
CA THR A 558 13.46 6.06 -33.62
C THR A 558 12.90 6.38 -34.99
N VAL A 559 12.76 7.67 -35.31
CA VAL A 559 12.37 8.12 -36.65
C VAL A 559 13.57 8.80 -37.26
N ARG A 560 14.13 8.23 -38.32
CA ARG A 560 15.26 8.82 -39.05
C ARG A 560 14.91 8.96 -40.52
N GLY A 561 15.63 9.80 -41.23
CA GLY A 561 15.44 9.89 -42.67
C GLY A 561 16.45 10.76 -43.35
N THR A 562 16.24 10.92 -44.65
CA THR A 562 17.09 11.74 -45.52
C THR A 562 16.23 12.67 -46.36
N VAL A 563 16.66 13.92 -46.48
CA VAL A 563 16.14 14.89 -47.44
C VAL A 563 17.16 14.97 -48.57
N PHE A 564 16.77 14.73 -49.80
CA PHE A 564 17.68 14.67 -50.95
C PHE A 564 17.10 15.36 -52.18
N PHE A 565 18.00 15.82 -53.06
CA PHE A 565 17.62 16.42 -54.33
C PHE A 565 17.20 15.34 -55.33
N ASP A 566 15.89 15.25 -55.61
CA ASP A 566 15.29 14.31 -56.56
C ASP A 566 15.29 14.92 -57.97
N ALA A 567 16.47 14.92 -58.59
CA ALA A 567 16.70 15.61 -59.85
C ALA A 567 16.01 14.89 -61.02
N ASN A 568 15.86 13.57 -60.92
CA ASN A 568 15.23 12.74 -61.95
C ASN A 568 13.74 12.46 -61.68
N ARG A 569 13.18 12.99 -60.59
CA ARG A 569 11.77 12.85 -60.18
C ARG A 569 11.36 11.39 -59.95
N SER A 570 12.27 10.55 -59.47
CA SER A 570 12.05 9.12 -59.21
C SER A 570 11.51 8.86 -57.80
N GLY A 571 11.70 9.79 -56.87
CA GLY A 571 11.33 9.65 -55.46
C GLY A 571 12.23 8.69 -54.66
N VAL A 572 13.27 8.11 -55.28
CA VAL A 572 14.24 7.22 -54.64
C VAL A 572 15.63 7.84 -54.76
N GLN A 573 16.33 7.98 -53.62
CA GLN A 573 17.66 8.57 -53.63
C GLN A 573 18.65 7.69 -54.41
N GLU A 574 19.15 8.21 -55.54
CA GLU A 574 20.22 7.58 -56.31
C GLU A 574 21.62 8.00 -55.82
N ALA A 575 22.66 7.25 -56.19
CA ALA A 575 24.04 7.55 -55.78
C ALA A 575 24.56 8.91 -56.30
N SER A 576 23.96 9.45 -57.37
CA SER A 576 24.24 10.77 -57.93
C SER A 576 23.52 11.90 -57.18
N GLU A 577 22.52 11.59 -56.35
CA GLU A 577 21.65 12.55 -55.68
C GLU A 577 22.13 12.85 -54.26
N ARG A 578 22.49 14.12 -54.06
CA ARG A 578 23.02 14.60 -52.79
C ARG A 578 21.90 14.90 -51.80
N GLY A 579 22.20 14.71 -50.52
CA GLY A 579 21.36 15.18 -49.43
C GLY A 579 21.31 16.71 -49.34
N VAL A 580 20.24 17.22 -48.77
CA VAL A 580 20.01 18.65 -48.56
C VAL A 580 20.32 19.01 -47.12
N ALA A 581 21.41 19.74 -46.90
CA ALA A 581 21.86 20.15 -45.58
C ALA A 581 21.06 21.34 -45.01
N GLY A 582 20.93 21.41 -43.68
CA GLY A 582 20.36 22.55 -42.97
C GLY A 582 18.84 22.70 -43.04
N VAL A 583 18.14 21.72 -43.63
CA VAL A 583 16.67 21.70 -43.76
C VAL A 583 16.03 21.43 -42.41
N THR A 584 14.97 22.16 -42.06
CA THR A 584 14.26 21.96 -40.79
C THR A 584 13.12 20.97 -40.97
N VAL A 585 13.22 19.84 -40.29
CA VAL A 585 12.23 18.76 -40.30
C VAL A 585 11.43 18.80 -39.01
N PHE A 586 10.11 18.75 -39.10
CA PHE A 586 9.19 18.80 -37.97
C PHE A 586 8.54 17.45 -37.71
N LEU A 587 8.41 17.07 -36.44
CA LEU A 587 7.59 15.96 -35.96
C LEU A 587 6.36 16.53 -35.25
N ASP A 588 5.17 16.11 -35.68
CA ASP A 588 3.85 16.56 -35.20
C ASP A 588 3.72 18.09 -35.16
N ASN A 589 4.42 18.78 -36.05
CA ASN A 589 4.52 20.25 -36.11
C ASN A 589 4.95 20.93 -34.79
N ARG A 590 5.57 20.18 -33.87
CA ARG A 590 5.91 20.63 -32.52
C ARG A 590 7.39 20.49 -32.20
N TYR A 591 8.01 19.40 -32.63
CA TYR A 591 9.43 19.13 -32.41
C TYR A 591 10.17 19.30 -33.73
N SER A 592 11.39 19.83 -33.72
CA SER A 592 12.14 20.08 -34.94
C SER A 592 13.61 19.70 -34.81
N VAL A 593 14.18 19.17 -35.90
CA VAL A 593 15.61 18.90 -36.06
C VAL A 593 16.10 19.48 -37.39
N ARG A 594 17.41 19.67 -37.54
CA ARG A 594 18.01 20.09 -38.81
C ARG A 594 18.78 18.93 -39.44
N THR A 595 18.74 18.86 -40.77
CA THR A 595 19.51 17.86 -41.52
C THR A 595 21.02 18.15 -41.46
N ASP A 596 21.82 17.08 -41.43
CA ASP A 596 23.29 17.14 -41.52
C ASP A 596 23.78 17.45 -42.94
N ASP A 597 25.10 17.51 -43.15
CA ASP A 597 25.74 17.76 -44.45
C ASP A 597 25.40 16.71 -45.53
N GLN A 598 24.87 15.55 -45.12
CA GLN A 598 24.41 14.47 -46.00
C GLN A 598 22.88 14.43 -46.10
N GLY A 599 22.17 15.46 -45.62
CA GLY A 599 20.72 15.55 -45.65
C GLY A 599 20.01 14.66 -44.65
N ARG A 600 20.71 14.05 -43.69
CA ARG A 600 20.14 13.09 -42.75
C ARG A 600 19.58 13.79 -41.52
N PHE A 601 18.48 13.28 -40.98
CA PHE A 601 17.89 13.74 -39.73
C PHE A 601 17.45 12.56 -38.85
N GLU A 602 17.31 12.80 -37.55
CA GLU A 602 16.90 11.78 -36.59
C GLU A 602 16.12 12.39 -35.42
N PHE A 603 15.01 11.74 -35.06
CA PHE A 603 14.30 11.87 -33.80
C PHE A 603 14.51 10.57 -33.02
N PRO A 604 15.40 10.56 -31.99
CA PRO A 604 15.89 9.32 -31.40
C PRO A 604 14.86 8.58 -30.54
N PHE A 605 13.91 9.30 -29.93
CA PHE A 605 12.90 8.73 -29.03
C PHE A 605 11.52 9.37 -29.23
N VAL A 606 10.70 8.75 -30.08
CA VAL A 606 9.36 9.22 -30.47
C VAL A 606 8.30 8.28 -29.91
N GLY A 607 7.23 8.84 -29.34
CA GLY A 607 6.15 8.06 -28.74
C GLY A 607 5.42 7.22 -29.78
N PRO A 608 5.00 5.98 -29.44
CA PRO A 608 4.36 5.08 -30.40
C PRO A 608 3.01 5.62 -30.91
N GLY A 609 2.56 5.09 -32.04
CA GLY A 609 1.31 5.46 -32.71
C GLY A 609 1.48 6.36 -33.94
N PRO A 610 0.37 6.88 -34.48
CA PRO A 610 0.39 7.67 -35.70
C PRO A 610 1.07 9.03 -35.48
N ARG A 611 2.05 9.33 -36.32
CA ARG A 611 2.86 10.56 -36.32
C ARG A 611 2.91 11.18 -37.70
N ALA A 612 3.12 12.48 -37.75
CA ALA A 612 3.36 13.20 -38.99
C ALA A 612 4.74 13.85 -38.98
N VAL A 613 5.55 13.57 -40.00
CA VAL A 613 6.84 14.22 -40.22
C VAL A 613 6.69 15.16 -41.41
N THR A 614 7.06 16.43 -41.23
CA THR A 614 6.87 17.49 -42.24
C THR A 614 8.16 18.25 -42.49
N VAL A 615 8.53 18.37 -43.76
CA VAL A 615 9.57 19.28 -44.24
C VAL A 615 8.89 20.55 -44.72
N ARG A 616 9.38 21.71 -44.29
CA ARG A 616 8.81 22.99 -44.72
C ARG A 616 9.63 23.63 -45.83
N ASN A 617 8.92 24.21 -46.79
CA ASN A 617 9.49 24.85 -47.98
C ASN A 617 10.37 26.06 -47.66
N ASP A 618 10.06 26.78 -46.58
CA ASP A 618 10.84 27.93 -46.09
C ASP A 618 12.26 27.56 -45.63
N SER A 619 12.50 26.28 -45.33
CA SER A 619 13.79 25.76 -44.90
C SER A 619 14.63 25.12 -46.02
N LEU A 620 14.10 25.10 -47.25
CA LEU A 620 14.81 24.58 -48.43
C LEU A 620 15.58 25.68 -49.16
N PRO A 621 16.76 25.37 -49.74
CA PRO A 621 17.45 26.31 -50.61
C PRO A 621 16.65 26.52 -51.90
N LEU A 622 16.50 27.78 -52.32
CA LEU A 622 15.96 28.07 -53.65
C LEU A 622 16.89 27.48 -54.73
N PRO A 623 16.37 26.95 -55.85
CA PRO A 623 14.98 26.90 -56.28
C PRO A 623 14.27 25.54 -55.99
N TRP A 624 14.47 24.94 -54.81
CA TRP A 624 13.91 23.61 -54.50
C TRP A 624 12.65 23.69 -53.64
N THR A 625 11.71 22.78 -53.89
CA THR A 625 10.43 22.67 -53.18
C THR A 625 10.10 21.23 -52.78
N VAL A 626 9.29 21.09 -51.74
CA VAL A 626 8.79 19.78 -51.27
C VAL A 626 7.78 19.17 -52.25
N VAL A 627 7.74 17.83 -52.33
CA VAL A 627 6.72 17.05 -53.06
C VAL A 627 5.55 16.73 -52.12
N ASP A 628 4.30 16.74 -52.64
CA ASP A 628 3.07 16.34 -51.94
C ASP A 628 2.95 16.88 -50.49
N ASP A 629 2.91 18.21 -50.35
CA ASP A 629 2.85 18.98 -49.09
C ASP A 629 4.04 18.78 -48.13
N GLY A 630 5.05 17.98 -48.51
CA GLY A 630 6.23 17.71 -47.70
C GLY A 630 5.91 16.96 -46.40
N GLN A 631 4.77 16.27 -46.32
CA GLN A 631 4.31 15.58 -45.10
C GLN A 631 4.17 14.09 -45.32
N ILE A 632 4.86 13.29 -44.50
CA ILE A 632 4.71 11.83 -44.45
C ILE A 632 4.04 11.46 -43.13
N ARG A 633 2.95 10.68 -43.21
CA ARG A 633 2.31 10.05 -42.04
C ARG A 633 2.86 8.64 -41.86
N LEU A 634 3.21 8.30 -40.64
CA LEU A 634 3.79 7.01 -40.28
C LEU A 634 3.24 6.53 -38.94
N ASP A 635 3.35 5.23 -38.68
CA ASP A 635 3.01 4.63 -37.38
C ASP A 635 4.30 4.21 -36.68
N VAL A 636 4.65 4.86 -35.58
CA VAL A 636 5.86 4.54 -34.80
C VAL A 636 5.57 3.35 -33.91
N ARG A 637 6.41 2.32 -34.00
CA ARG A 637 6.37 1.17 -33.09
C ARG A 637 7.47 1.25 -32.04
N VAL A 638 7.22 0.61 -30.90
CA VAL A 638 8.16 0.64 -29.77
C VAL A 638 9.43 -0.14 -30.15
N ARG A 639 10.61 0.43 -29.91
CA ARG A 639 11.93 -0.16 -30.25
C ARG A 639 12.19 -0.35 -31.76
N GLU A 640 11.32 0.13 -32.64
CA GLU A 640 11.55 0.10 -34.08
C GLU A 640 12.27 1.37 -34.56
N THR A 641 13.04 1.24 -35.64
CA THR A 641 13.59 2.38 -36.38
C THR A 641 12.88 2.55 -37.71
N THR A 642 12.06 3.58 -37.84
CA THR A 642 11.41 3.95 -39.10
C THR A 642 12.33 4.85 -39.90
N THR A 643 12.60 4.48 -41.15
CA THR A 643 13.44 5.27 -42.07
C THR A 643 12.55 5.94 -43.13
N LEU A 644 12.73 7.24 -43.32
CA LEU A 644 11.97 8.07 -44.26
C LEU A 644 12.90 8.68 -45.32
N SER A 645 12.32 8.97 -46.48
CA SER A 645 13.00 9.65 -47.57
C SER A 645 12.12 10.79 -48.06
N PHE A 646 12.66 12.01 -48.07
CA PHE A 646 11.99 13.22 -48.52
C PHE A 646 12.66 13.70 -49.81
N PRO A 647 12.06 13.41 -50.99
CA PRO A 647 12.50 14.00 -52.24
C PRO A 647 12.12 15.48 -52.27
N VAL A 648 13.07 16.33 -52.68
CA VAL A 648 12.78 17.72 -53.06
C VAL A 648 13.08 17.92 -54.53
N GLN A 649 12.20 18.65 -55.21
CA GLN A 649 12.25 18.87 -56.65
C GLN A 649 12.42 20.35 -56.96
N ARG A 650 13.03 20.65 -58.11
CA ARG A 650 13.22 22.04 -58.53
C ARG A 650 11.85 22.65 -58.89
N SER A 651 11.56 23.84 -58.37
CA SER A 651 10.41 24.64 -58.82
C SER A 651 10.63 25.10 -60.25
N ASP A 652 9.73 24.72 -61.15
CA ASP A 652 9.72 25.16 -62.55
C ASP A 652 9.36 26.65 -62.69
#